data_AF-A0A0G4P6X5-F1
#
_entry.id   AF-A0A0G4P6X5-F1
#
_cell.length_a   1.000
_cell.length_b   1.000
_cell.length_c   1.000
_cell.angle_alpha   90.00
_cell.angle_beta   90.00
_cell.angle_gamma   90.00
#
_symmetry.space_group_name_H-M   'P 1'
#
loop_
_entity.id
_entity.type
_entity.pdbx_description
1 polymer ?
#
loop_
_entity_poly.entity_id
_entity_poly.type
_entity_poly.pdbx_seq_one_letter_code
_entity_poly.pdbx_strand_id
1 'polypeptide(L)'
;MKLHVLQLAVVSFLLAGVTAQFPPSISLDDVEVKAVSSPANTNITIQYKSPLPGTCKTAFSSQKQYTGYVNLPPATLALFQQDYPINTFFWFVEARENPKNAPLTVWLNGGPGSSSMIGMFQEVGPCEVVEIDKTRLGTRARAWGWDRSSNMLFIDQPNQVGFSYDTLTNGSLNLLSGLLYSQAKPVPPKQPHNTFLNGTFPSHDHDHTTNTTAISSQAIWHVLQAFLAEFSQYNPSGNGNNSVGINLFTESYGGHYGPAFATYFEKQNDLLDQGKLPADKTLKIDLVSLGIIQGCVDDTIQGSSYSDFAYSNSYDIKAVSVTDYKSMKHSFSKSGGCQEQTEKCRKAVTSKDRNNTAADECSSAVIYCNQYVVNPFEASGRSPYDISQASLDPFPSNLYLEYLNTAAVQSSIGTPVNFSTSNQDVSYAFTMTGDRARGGQIAQLASLLAKGVRVALIYGDSDYLCNWRGGEAVSFAVAAAAPNYTSPFNSAGYSPIITNESYIGGVVRQAGNLSFSRIYDAGHEIPAYQPETMFTLFSRIIQGGNDLSSGQPADLATFRSKGDANSTAVNHAPPMALPTCFLRNVAATCSQDQQIMLQAGSGVIINGVHYESEAQWSAKNSSRAGDGMLLGDAGAPGTESVEMMAMTPSTTKSSELPAIGVFTAITTPRMKEQRSTEMDIGSRSILDLITCKVTAQAPIETARPTPQSHLCSLLQYYLSYSKFRARSIKFAMADFIDPRMSSIKPRVRYNTIGGINGPLVILDNVKFPRYNEIVSLTLPDGTERSGQVLEARGNRAVVQVFEGTTGVDVKKTKVEFSGHSLKLGVSEDMLGRTFDGSGRAIDKGPKVLAEDYLDINGQPINPYSRVYPEEMISTGISAIDTMNSIARGQKIPIFSAAGLPHNEIAASICRQASLAKPTKDVHDGHEENFSIVFAAMGVNMETARFFKRDFEENGSMERVTLFLNLANDPTIERIITPRLALTTAEYYAYQLEKHVLVIMTDMSAYCDALREVSAAREEVPGRRGYPGYMYTDLSTLYERAGRVQGRNGSITQIPILTMPNDDITHPIPDLTGYITEGQIFIDRQLDNRGIYPPINVLPSLSRLMKSAIGEGRTRKDHGDVSNQLYAKYAIGRDAASMKAVVGEDALSSEDKLSLEFLEKFERTFISQSPYEARTIEESLDLAWNLLRIYPKELLNRIPKRTLDEFYARHARKIPNKDTNDNSHENLIDA
;
A
#
# COMPACT_ATOMS: atom_id res chain seq x y z
N MET A 1 24.02 14.92 53.65
CA MET A 1 23.27 15.24 52.41
C MET A 1 23.44 14.20 51.30
N LYS A 2 24.66 13.78 50.90
CA LYS A 2 24.81 12.77 49.81
C LYS A 2 24.25 11.37 50.11
N LEU A 3 24.17 10.96 51.38
CA LEU A 3 23.59 9.65 51.76
C LEU A 3 22.04 9.61 51.73
N HIS A 4 21.37 10.74 52.01
CA HIS A 4 19.91 10.82 51.95
C HIS A 4 19.38 10.95 50.52
N VAL A 5 20.13 11.58 49.61
CA VAL A 5 19.74 11.66 48.19
C VAL A 5 19.86 10.29 47.50
N LEU A 6 20.85 9.47 47.89
CA LEU A 6 21.00 8.10 47.38
C LEU A 6 19.90 7.16 47.93
N GLN A 7 19.52 7.31 49.20
CA GLN A 7 18.40 6.55 49.78
C GLN A 7 17.05 6.95 49.17
N LEU A 8 16.80 8.24 48.91
CA LEU A 8 15.59 8.69 48.22
C LEU A 8 15.53 8.19 46.77
N ALA A 9 16.65 8.19 46.03
CA ALA A 9 16.70 7.67 44.66
C ALA A 9 16.48 6.15 44.60
N VAL A 10 17.05 5.38 45.53
CA VAL A 10 16.84 3.91 45.63
C VAL A 10 15.41 3.58 46.07
N VAL A 11 14.82 4.36 46.99
CA VAL A 11 13.42 4.21 47.40
C VAL A 11 12.47 4.58 46.25
N SER A 12 12.75 5.62 45.46
CA SER A 12 11.97 5.95 44.26
C SER A 12 12.07 4.90 43.15
N PHE A 13 13.24 4.27 42.96
CA PHE A 13 13.39 3.15 42.02
C PHE A 13 12.68 1.88 42.47
N LEU A 14 12.69 1.59 43.79
CA LEU A 14 11.93 0.48 44.39
C LEU A 14 10.42 0.72 44.35
N LEU A 15 9.95 1.95 44.60
CA LEU A 15 8.53 2.30 44.47
C LEU A 15 8.04 2.23 43.02
N ALA A 16 8.84 2.69 42.04
CA ALA A 16 8.49 2.59 40.62
C ALA A 16 8.34 1.13 40.13
N GLY A 17 9.19 0.22 40.62
CA GLY A 17 9.10 -1.21 40.33
C GLY A 17 7.87 -1.90 40.94
N VAL A 18 7.39 -1.44 42.10
CA VAL A 18 6.17 -1.96 42.75
C VAL A 18 4.90 -1.39 42.11
N THR A 19 4.90 -0.13 41.68
CA THR A 19 3.76 0.49 40.97
C THR A 19 3.59 0.00 39.54
N ALA A 20 4.64 -0.56 38.92
CA ALA A 20 4.54 -1.20 37.60
C ALA A 20 3.96 -2.63 37.66
N GLN A 21 3.90 -3.23 38.86
CA GLN A 21 3.47 -4.61 39.05
C GLN A 21 1.95 -4.72 39.19
N PHE A 22 1.30 -3.79 39.89
CA PHE A 22 -0.14 -3.69 39.99
C PHE A 22 -0.64 -2.45 39.25
N PRO A 23 -1.57 -2.58 38.29
CA PRO A 23 -2.16 -1.44 37.61
C PRO A 23 -2.76 -0.45 38.62
N PRO A 24 -2.66 0.87 38.37
CA PRO A 24 -3.20 1.88 39.27
C PRO A 24 -4.73 1.72 39.41
N SER A 25 -5.23 1.80 40.64
CA SER A 25 -6.68 1.82 40.88
C SER A 25 -7.29 3.09 40.30
N ILE A 26 -8.28 2.94 39.41
CA ILE A 26 -9.03 4.08 38.84
C ILE A 26 -9.88 4.68 39.96
N SER A 27 -9.59 5.92 40.36
CA SER A 27 -10.48 6.67 41.25
C SER A 27 -11.57 7.34 40.40
N LEU A 28 -12.82 7.25 40.85
CA LEU A 28 -13.94 8.02 40.27
C LEU A 28 -13.74 9.54 40.41
N ASP A 29 -12.79 9.98 41.25
CA ASP A 29 -12.40 11.38 41.42
C ASP A 29 -11.30 11.83 40.43
N ASP A 30 -10.83 10.94 39.53
CA ASP A 30 -9.91 11.30 38.45
C ASP A 30 -10.65 12.16 37.41
N VAL A 31 -10.23 13.41 37.25
CA VAL A 31 -10.89 14.45 36.45
C VAL A 31 -11.02 14.06 34.96
N GLU A 32 -10.24 13.07 34.51
CA GLU A 32 -10.23 12.59 33.13
C GLU A 32 -11.22 11.44 32.83
N VAL A 33 -11.81 10.80 33.86
CA VAL A 33 -12.73 9.67 33.67
C VAL A 33 -14.18 10.16 33.65
N LYS A 34 -14.90 9.81 32.59
CA LYS A 34 -16.35 10.08 32.48
C LYS A 34 -17.14 8.82 32.77
N ALA A 35 -18.19 8.94 33.58
CA ALA A 35 -19.12 7.86 33.89
C ALA A 35 -20.57 8.28 33.56
N VAL A 36 -21.26 7.47 32.75
CA VAL A 36 -22.63 7.73 32.29
C VAL A 36 -23.48 6.46 32.38
N SER A 37 -24.74 6.59 32.77
CA SER A 37 -25.70 5.47 32.77
C SER A 37 -26.29 5.24 31.38
N SER A 38 -26.45 3.98 30.98
CA SER A 38 -27.08 3.61 29.72
C SER A 38 -28.57 4.01 29.70
N PRO A 39 -29.09 4.62 28.62
CA PRO A 39 -30.51 4.92 28.48
C PRO A 39 -31.41 3.68 28.47
N ALA A 40 -30.89 2.56 27.94
CA ALA A 40 -31.61 1.28 27.84
C ALA A 40 -31.82 0.64 29.21
N ASN A 41 -30.85 0.78 30.12
CA ASN A 41 -30.92 0.31 31.49
C ASN A 41 -30.03 1.18 32.37
N THR A 42 -30.64 1.94 33.29
CA THR A 42 -29.93 2.89 34.16
C THR A 42 -28.93 2.23 35.11
N ASN A 43 -29.05 0.91 35.33
CA ASN A 43 -28.10 0.14 36.15
C ASN A 43 -26.82 -0.23 35.38
N ILE A 44 -26.85 -0.17 34.04
CA ILE A 44 -25.66 -0.36 33.21
C ILE A 44 -24.94 0.98 33.11
N THR A 45 -23.63 0.98 33.33
CA THR A 45 -22.81 2.20 33.26
C THR A 45 -21.68 2.04 32.25
N ILE A 46 -21.39 3.11 31.53
CA ILE A 46 -20.20 3.22 30.67
C ILE A 46 -19.23 4.20 31.32
N GLN A 47 -17.98 3.77 31.47
CA GLN A 47 -16.89 4.56 32.01
C GLN A 47 -15.78 4.62 30.97
N TYR A 48 -15.29 5.81 30.63
CA TYR A 48 -14.26 5.95 29.61
C TYR A 48 -13.36 7.17 29.81
N LYS A 49 -12.17 7.11 29.22
CA LYS A 49 -11.26 8.25 29.07
C LYS A 49 -10.61 8.24 27.69
N SER A 50 -9.93 9.33 27.36
CA SER A 50 -9.07 9.38 26.17
C SER A 50 -7.64 8.94 26.54
N PRO A 51 -7.06 7.94 25.85
CA PRO A 51 -5.66 7.60 26.02
C PRO A 51 -4.74 8.78 25.76
N LEU A 52 -3.59 8.82 26.46
CA LEU A 52 -2.55 9.80 26.22
C LEU A 52 -2.04 9.73 24.77
N PRO A 53 -1.69 10.87 24.16
CA PRO A 53 -1.08 10.88 22.83
C PRO A 53 0.15 9.97 22.77
N GLY A 54 0.23 9.13 21.73
CA GLY A 54 1.34 8.18 21.54
C GLY A 54 1.06 6.75 22.02
N THR A 55 0.04 6.52 22.85
CA THR A 55 -0.32 5.17 23.34
C THR A 55 -0.75 4.21 22.23
N CYS A 56 -1.47 4.70 21.22
CA CYS A 56 -1.54 4.05 19.92
C CYS A 56 -1.44 5.14 18.87
N LYS A 57 -0.29 5.24 18.21
CA LYS A 57 0.00 6.30 17.25
C LYS A 57 -0.84 6.11 15.99
N THR A 58 -1.85 6.95 15.83
CA THR A 58 -2.70 7.04 14.63
C THR A 58 -2.01 7.82 13.51
N ALA A 59 -2.52 7.71 12.28
CA ALA A 59 -1.99 8.42 11.12
C ALA A 59 -2.08 9.95 11.28
N PHE A 60 -3.15 10.43 11.92
CA PHE A 60 -3.36 11.85 12.23
C PHE A 60 -3.52 12.07 13.73
N SER A 61 -2.91 13.14 14.25
CA SER A 61 -3.07 13.55 15.67
C SER A 61 -4.50 13.98 16.01
N SER A 62 -5.30 14.35 15.01
CA SER A 62 -6.70 14.72 15.18
C SER A 62 -7.62 13.54 15.45
N GLN A 63 -7.20 12.30 15.16
CA GLN A 63 -8.01 11.10 15.41
C GLN A 63 -8.12 10.86 16.90
N LYS A 64 -9.36 10.86 17.41
CA LYS A 64 -9.63 10.59 18.82
C LYS A 64 -9.68 9.10 19.09
N GLN A 65 -9.32 8.78 20.32
CA GLN A 65 -9.39 7.44 20.86
C GLN A 65 -10.11 7.48 22.21
N TYR A 66 -10.84 6.42 22.50
CA TYR A 66 -11.50 6.22 23.78
C TYR A 66 -11.29 4.78 24.25
N THR A 67 -10.87 4.64 25.49
CA THR A 67 -10.77 3.35 26.17
C THR A 67 -11.62 3.39 27.41
N GLY A 68 -12.20 2.24 27.78
CA GLY A 68 -13.11 2.22 28.90
C GLY A 68 -13.78 0.88 29.12
N TYR A 69 -14.76 0.90 30.01
CA TYR A 69 -15.51 -0.26 30.47
C TYR A 69 -17.00 0.00 30.37
N VAL A 70 -17.74 -1.01 29.91
CA VAL A 70 -19.19 -1.09 30.14
C VAL A 70 -19.45 -2.09 31.25
N ASN A 71 -20.01 -1.62 32.36
CA ASN A 71 -20.36 -2.42 33.52
C ASN A 71 -21.81 -2.89 33.46
N LEU A 72 -22.01 -4.21 33.48
CA LEU A 72 -23.30 -4.86 33.66
C LEU A 72 -23.33 -5.45 35.08
N PRO A 73 -24.23 -4.98 35.96
CA PRO A 73 -24.36 -5.53 37.31
C PRO A 73 -24.90 -6.97 37.28
N PRO A 74 -24.76 -7.73 38.38
CA PRO A 74 -25.41 -9.04 38.53
C PRO A 74 -26.91 -9.00 38.18
N ALA A 75 -27.43 -10.11 37.67
CA ALA A 75 -28.81 -10.32 37.23
C ALA A 75 -29.28 -9.43 36.06
N THR A 76 -28.36 -8.86 35.27
CA THR A 76 -28.70 -8.10 34.05
C THR A 76 -29.17 -9.04 32.93
N LEU A 77 -28.53 -10.19 32.78
CA LEU A 77 -28.85 -11.16 31.72
C LEU A 77 -30.04 -12.04 32.13
N ALA A 78 -31.26 -11.48 32.12
CA ALA A 78 -32.48 -12.03 32.76
C ALA A 78 -32.88 -13.51 32.46
N LEU A 79 -32.29 -14.15 31.44
CA LEU A 79 -32.54 -15.56 31.10
C LEU A 79 -31.46 -16.53 31.64
N PHE A 80 -30.40 -16.02 32.26
CA PHE A 80 -29.29 -16.77 32.81
C PHE A 80 -28.97 -16.27 34.23
N GLN A 81 -28.56 -17.16 35.13
CA GLN A 81 -28.18 -16.78 36.49
C GLN A 81 -26.76 -16.18 36.46
N GLN A 82 -26.66 -14.91 36.10
CA GLN A 82 -25.43 -14.13 36.18
C GLN A 82 -25.35 -13.49 37.58
N ASP A 83 -24.60 -14.09 38.49
CA ASP A 83 -24.40 -13.62 39.88
C ASP A 83 -23.12 -12.82 40.10
N TYR A 84 -22.29 -12.69 39.07
CA TYR A 84 -21.06 -11.89 39.03
C TYR A 84 -21.26 -10.62 38.17
N PRO A 85 -20.54 -9.51 38.41
CA PRO A 85 -20.55 -8.35 37.51
C PRO A 85 -19.77 -8.64 36.22
N ILE A 86 -20.12 -7.98 35.12
CA ILE A 86 -19.37 -8.03 33.86
C ILE A 86 -18.82 -6.62 33.57
N ASN A 87 -17.50 -6.48 33.48
CA ASN A 87 -16.85 -5.23 33.05
C ASN A 87 -16.17 -5.46 31.71
N THR A 88 -16.85 -5.09 30.63
CA THR A 88 -16.36 -5.29 29.26
C THR A 88 -15.49 -4.13 28.83
N PHE A 89 -14.22 -4.38 28.55
CA PHE A 89 -13.28 -3.40 28.00
C PHE A 89 -13.55 -3.14 26.52
N PHE A 90 -13.43 -1.88 26.11
CA PHE A 90 -13.45 -1.48 24.71
C PHE A 90 -12.32 -0.49 24.39
N TRP A 91 -11.87 -0.52 23.14
CA TRP A 91 -11.00 0.50 22.56
C TRP A 91 -11.60 0.99 21.25
N PHE A 92 -11.97 2.27 21.21
CA PHE A 92 -12.51 2.95 20.04
C PHE A 92 -11.47 3.85 19.40
N VAL A 93 -11.44 3.86 18.05
CA VAL A 93 -10.57 4.73 17.25
C VAL A 93 -11.39 5.37 16.13
N GLU A 94 -11.31 6.70 16.01
CA GLU A 94 -11.92 7.46 14.92
C GLU A 94 -11.32 7.11 13.55
N ALA A 95 -12.18 7.13 12.52
CA ALA A 95 -11.74 7.04 11.14
C ALA A 95 -10.79 8.21 10.77
N ARG A 96 -9.86 7.94 9.85
CA ARG A 96 -8.90 8.93 9.32
C ARG A 96 -9.58 10.12 8.66
N GLU A 97 -10.67 9.85 7.95
CA GLU A 97 -11.41 10.83 7.19
C GLU A 97 -12.87 10.86 7.65
N ASN A 98 -13.37 12.06 7.94
CA ASN A 98 -14.78 12.32 8.27
C ASN A 98 -15.39 11.35 9.32
N PRO A 99 -14.80 11.21 10.53
CA PRO A 99 -15.21 10.22 11.52
C PRO A 99 -16.67 10.33 11.94
N LYS A 100 -17.29 11.51 11.84
CA LYS A 100 -18.72 11.71 12.14
C LYS A 100 -19.66 11.00 11.15
N ASN A 101 -19.26 10.85 9.89
CA ASN A 101 -20.08 10.21 8.86
C ASN A 101 -19.52 8.86 8.38
N ALA A 102 -18.32 8.50 8.83
CA ALA A 102 -17.73 7.20 8.53
C ALA A 102 -18.60 6.08 9.13
N PRO A 103 -18.69 4.91 8.46
CA PRO A 103 -19.35 3.74 9.03
C PRO A 103 -18.70 3.33 10.35
N LEU A 104 -19.45 2.61 11.20
CA LEU A 104 -18.91 2.00 12.41
C LEU A 104 -18.71 0.51 12.18
N THR A 105 -17.52 0.01 12.50
CA THR A 105 -17.16 -1.41 12.44
C THR A 105 -16.80 -1.90 13.84
N VAL A 106 -17.48 -2.95 14.27
CA VAL A 106 -17.20 -3.68 15.50
C VAL A 106 -16.32 -4.88 15.16
N TRP A 107 -15.18 -5.01 15.83
CA TRP A 107 -14.22 -6.09 15.63
C TRP A 107 -14.17 -7.00 16.87
N LEU A 108 -14.27 -8.31 16.63
CA LEU A 108 -14.16 -9.36 17.66
C LEU A 108 -13.20 -10.47 17.20
N ASN A 109 -12.08 -10.67 17.90
CA ASN A 109 -11.28 -11.89 17.70
C ASN A 109 -12.00 -13.12 18.29
N GLY A 110 -11.56 -14.31 17.88
CA GLY A 110 -12.10 -15.60 18.30
C GLY A 110 -11.09 -16.46 19.04
N GLY A 111 -11.40 -17.75 19.20
CA GLY A 111 -11.10 -18.49 20.42
C GLY A 111 -11.98 -17.93 21.53
N PRO A 112 -12.88 -18.71 22.15
CA PRO A 112 -13.92 -18.12 22.99
C PRO A 112 -13.39 -17.38 24.22
N GLY A 113 -12.08 -17.42 24.48
CA GLY A 113 -11.39 -16.64 25.50
C GLY A 113 -10.30 -15.69 24.99
N SER A 114 -10.20 -15.34 23.70
CA SER A 114 -9.11 -14.48 23.18
C SER A 114 -9.50 -13.01 23.02
N SER A 115 -8.56 -12.12 23.29
CA SER A 115 -8.75 -10.66 23.26
C SER A 115 -8.82 -10.08 21.86
N SER A 116 -9.62 -9.03 21.68
CA SER A 116 -9.67 -8.24 20.43
C SER A 116 -8.45 -7.32 20.25
N MET A 117 -7.58 -7.23 21.27
CA MET A 117 -6.31 -6.53 21.16
C MET A 117 -5.33 -7.25 20.22
N ILE A 118 -5.54 -8.55 19.95
CA ILE A 118 -4.85 -9.31 18.90
C ILE A 118 -5.06 -8.59 17.57
N GLY A 119 -6.32 -8.46 17.12
CA GLY A 119 -6.63 -7.83 15.86
C GLY A 119 -6.32 -6.33 15.83
N MET A 120 -6.40 -5.64 16.98
CA MET A 120 -6.00 -4.24 17.06
C MET A 120 -4.50 -4.04 16.78
N PHE A 121 -3.61 -4.83 17.39
CA PHE A 121 -2.17 -4.58 17.32
C PHE A 121 -1.42 -5.42 16.29
N GLN A 122 -1.95 -6.57 15.89
CA GLN A 122 -1.31 -7.44 14.89
C GLN A 122 -1.93 -7.27 13.50
N GLU A 123 -3.23 -6.98 13.39
CA GLU A 123 -3.98 -7.08 12.14
C GLU A 123 -4.49 -5.73 11.59
N VAL A 124 -5.67 -5.29 12.05
CA VAL A 124 -6.54 -4.31 11.40
C VAL A 124 -6.54 -2.94 12.06
N GLY A 125 -6.00 -2.83 13.28
CA GLY A 125 -6.02 -1.57 14.02
C GLY A 125 -5.13 -0.47 13.42
N PRO A 126 -5.25 0.76 13.95
CA PRO A 126 -4.62 1.94 13.37
C PRO A 126 -3.10 1.99 13.59
N CYS A 127 -2.54 1.16 14.48
CA CYS A 127 -1.14 1.18 14.87
C CYS A 127 -0.58 -0.25 15.04
N GLU A 128 0.74 -0.35 15.09
CA GLU A 128 1.49 -1.58 15.45
C GLU A 128 2.58 -1.24 16.47
N VAL A 129 2.93 -2.22 17.30
CA VAL A 129 3.99 -2.06 18.32
C VAL A 129 5.36 -2.31 17.71
N VAL A 130 6.31 -1.43 18.02
CA VAL A 130 7.68 -1.48 17.52
C VAL A 130 8.69 -1.25 18.64
N GLU A 131 9.87 -1.83 18.51
CA GLU A 131 11.01 -1.53 19.37
C GLU A 131 11.61 -0.17 18.96
N ILE A 132 11.70 0.77 19.90
CA ILE A 132 12.32 2.09 19.69
C ILE A 132 13.82 2.00 19.98
N ASP A 133 14.18 1.42 21.13
CA ASP A 133 15.55 1.13 21.54
C ASP A 133 15.57 -0.09 22.48
N LYS A 134 16.73 -0.47 23.03
CA LYS A 134 16.89 -1.65 23.90
C LYS A 134 16.04 -1.64 25.18
N THR A 135 15.46 -0.50 25.54
CA THR A 135 14.74 -0.31 26.79
C THR A 135 13.31 0.15 26.60
N ARG A 136 12.89 0.43 25.36
CA ARG A 136 11.62 1.10 25.07
C ARG A 136 10.90 0.49 23.87
N LEU A 137 9.62 0.17 24.12
CA LEU A 137 8.61 -0.10 23.10
C LEU A 137 7.77 1.14 22.85
N GLY A 138 7.30 1.30 21.63
CA GLY A 138 6.32 2.31 21.27
C GLY A 138 5.42 1.84 20.14
N THR A 139 4.66 2.77 19.55
CA THR A 139 3.76 2.46 18.44
C THR A 139 4.02 3.33 17.22
N ARG A 140 3.74 2.78 16.04
CA ARG A 140 3.67 3.53 14.77
C ARG A 140 2.34 3.27 14.08
N ALA A 141 1.89 4.22 13.25
CA ALA A 141 0.65 4.06 12.50
C ALA A 141 0.76 2.94 11.45
N ARG A 142 -0.32 2.20 11.21
CA ARG A 142 -0.38 1.12 10.22
C ARG A 142 -0.81 1.68 8.86
N ALA A 143 -0.07 1.39 7.79
CA ALA A 143 -0.42 1.90 6.45
C ALA A 143 -1.81 1.45 5.97
N TRP A 144 -2.19 0.20 6.26
CA TRP A 144 -3.44 -0.43 5.84
C TRP A 144 -4.42 -0.69 7.01
N GLY A 145 -4.34 0.12 8.06
CA GLY A 145 -5.32 0.10 9.15
C GLY A 145 -6.75 0.36 8.64
N TRP A 146 -7.73 -0.32 9.21
CA TRP A 146 -9.13 -0.23 8.80
C TRP A 146 -9.80 1.10 9.20
N ASP A 147 -9.12 1.85 10.08
CA ASP A 147 -9.44 3.24 10.42
C ASP A 147 -9.46 4.16 9.18
N ARG A 148 -8.88 3.73 8.05
CA ARG A 148 -8.98 4.44 6.76
C ARG A 148 -10.39 4.56 6.19
N SER A 149 -11.30 3.64 6.51
CA SER A 149 -12.65 3.60 5.91
C SER A 149 -13.78 3.43 6.91
N SER A 150 -13.47 3.25 8.19
CA SER A 150 -14.46 3.05 9.23
C SER A 150 -13.96 3.58 10.57
N ASN A 151 -14.87 4.04 11.42
CA ASN A 151 -14.60 4.07 12.85
C ASN A 151 -14.49 2.62 13.35
N MET A 152 -13.53 2.36 14.23
CA MET A 152 -13.21 1.00 14.68
C MET A 152 -13.50 0.87 16.17
N LEU A 153 -14.28 -0.15 16.55
CA LEU A 153 -14.58 -0.52 17.93
C LEU A 153 -14.08 -1.94 18.21
N PHE A 154 -13.04 -2.07 19.01
CA PHE A 154 -12.50 -3.34 19.49
C PHE A 154 -13.08 -3.65 20.86
N ILE A 155 -13.56 -4.88 21.07
CA ILE A 155 -14.21 -5.28 22.34
C ILE A 155 -13.58 -6.57 22.85
N ASP A 156 -13.09 -6.55 24.09
CA ASP A 156 -12.62 -7.76 24.76
C ASP A 156 -13.81 -8.51 25.36
N GLN A 157 -14.18 -9.60 24.71
CA GLN A 157 -15.30 -10.43 25.13
C GLN A 157 -14.96 -11.91 24.97
N PRO A 158 -15.50 -12.79 25.80
CA PRO A 158 -16.40 -12.55 26.94
C PRO A 158 -15.74 -11.94 28.18
N ASN A 159 -16.47 -11.89 29.30
CA ASN A 159 -15.94 -11.44 30.58
C ASN A 159 -14.69 -12.26 30.99
N GLN A 160 -13.71 -11.62 31.63
CA GLN A 160 -12.38 -12.16 31.98
C GLN A 160 -11.35 -12.27 30.83
N VAL A 161 -11.69 -11.86 29.61
CA VAL A 161 -10.79 -11.86 28.44
C VAL A 161 -10.06 -10.52 28.32
N GLY A 162 -8.77 -10.54 27.98
CA GLY A 162 -8.02 -9.32 27.70
C GLY A 162 -7.95 -8.40 28.91
N PHE A 163 -8.52 -7.21 28.78
CA PHE A 163 -8.70 -6.26 29.88
C PHE A 163 -10.07 -6.33 30.56
N SER A 164 -10.99 -7.17 30.11
CA SER A 164 -12.32 -7.37 30.71
C SER A 164 -12.23 -8.24 31.97
N TYR A 165 -13.07 -7.96 32.97
CA TYR A 165 -13.01 -8.65 34.26
C TYR A 165 -14.35 -8.68 35.01
N ASP A 166 -14.54 -9.68 35.87
CA ASP A 166 -15.58 -9.68 36.91
C ASP A 166 -15.09 -8.95 38.16
N THR A 167 -14.09 -9.52 38.83
CA THR A 167 -13.62 -9.15 40.16
C THR A 167 -12.12 -9.01 40.12
N LEU A 168 -11.63 -7.84 40.56
CA LEU A 168 -10.20 -7.56 40.63
C LEU A 168 -9.54 -8.47 41.68
N THR A 169 -8.66 -9.35 41.21
CA THR A 169 -8.01 -10.37 42.03
C THR A 169 -6.50 -10.25 41.89
N ASN A 170 -5.82 -10.01 43.01
CA ASN A 170 -4.36 -9.94 43.04
C ASN A 170 -3.77 -11.34 42.97
N GLY A 171 -2.97 -11.59 41.93
CA GLY A 171 -2.41 -12.90 41.62
C GLY A 171 -0.95 -12.85 41.22
N SER A 172 -0.42 -14.03 40.88
CA SER A 172 0.92 -14.21 40.36
C SER A 172 0.90 -15.01 39.06
N LEU A 173 1.58 -14.53 38.02
CA LEU A 173 1.74 -15.18 36.71
C LEU A 173 3.15 -15.75 36.58
N ASN A 174 3.24 -17.07 36.39
CA ASN A 174 4.49 -17.72 36.02
C ASN A 174 4.66 -17.70 34.50
N LEU A 175 5.59 -16.90 34.00
CA LEU A 175 5.79 -16.73 32.55
C LEU A 175 6.37 -17.99 31.88
N LEU A 176 7.06 -18.86 32.62
CA LEU A 176 7.64 -20.09 32.07
C LEU A 176 6.59 -21.17 31.84
N SER A 177 5.63 -21.31 32.76
CA SER A 177 4.55 -22.30 32.64
C SER A 177 3.25 -21.74 32.07
N GLY A 178 3.11 -20.40 32.00
CA GLY A 178 1.86 -19.72 31.68
C GLY A 178 0.80 -19.83 32.78
N LEU A 179 1.13 -20.44 33.94
CA LEU A 179 0.17 -20.64 35.02
C LEU A 179 -0.05 -19.35 35.80
N LEU A 180 -1.31 -19.00 35.98
CA LEU A 180 -1.74 -17.89 36.80
C LEU A 180 -2.30 -18.40 38.14
N TYR A 181 -1.87 -17.79 39.23
CA TYR A 181 -2.31 -18.09 40.58
C TYR A 181 -3.19 -16.95 41.09
N SER A 182 -4.43 -17.26 41.47
CA SER A 182 -5.39 -16.32 42.08
C SER A 182 -5.02 -15.83 43.49
N GLN A 183 -3.90 -16.32 44.03
CA GLN A 183 -3.29 -15.83 45.26
C GLN A 183 -1.82 -15.55 44.99
N ALA A 184 -1.32 -14.43 45.51
CA ALA A 184 0.10 -14.10 45.43
C ALA A 184 0.96 -15.25 45.97
N LYS A 185 1.84 -15.80 45.13
CA LYS A 185 2.78 -16.86 45.49
C LYS A 185 4.21 -16.30 45.52
N PRO A 186 5.09 -16.82 46.40
CA PRO A 186 6.51 -16.50 46.31
C PRO A 186 7.09 -17.08 45.02
N VAL A 187 8.11 -16.42 44.48
CA VAL A 187 8.85 -16.89 43.30
C VAL A 187 9.40 -18.30 43.59
N PRO A 188 9.19 -19.30 42.71
CA PRO A 188 9.71 -20.65 42.91
C PRO A 188 11.22 -20.68 43.12
N PRO A 189 11.76 -21.56 44.01
CA PRO A 189 13.19 -21.66 44.23
C PRO A 189 13.94 -21.98 42.93
N LYS A 190 15.01 -21.22 42.64
CA LYS A 190 15.83 -21.29 41.42
C LYS A 190 15.21 -20.70 40.13
N GLN A 191 14.01 -20.11 40.19
CA GLN A 191 13.43 -19.39 39.06
C GLN A 191 13.85 -17.89 39.09
N PRO A 192 14.30 -17.30 37.98
CA PRO A 192 14.61 -15.87 37.91
C PRO A 192 13.39 -14.98 38.19
N HIS A 193 13.56 -13.92 38.99
CA HIS A 193 12.47 -13.02 39.42
C HIS A 193 11.71 -12.36 38.26
N ASN A 194 12.39 -12.06 37.14
CA ASN A 194 11.78 -11.44 35.96
C ASN A 194 10.89 -12.39 35.14
N THR A 195 10.86 -13.69 35.46
CA THR A 195 9.99 -14.70 34.83
C THR A 195 8.75 -15.04 35.68
N PHE A 196 8.55 -14.32 36.79
CA PHE A 196 7.42 -14.52 37.71
C PHE A 196 6.85 -13.16 38.13
N LEU A 197 5.69 -12.81 37.59
CA LEU A 197 5.08 -11.49 37.76
C LEU A 197 3.96 -11.56 38.79
N ASN A 198 3.77 -10.50 39.58
CA ASN A 198 2.52 -10.30 40.32
C ASN A 198 1.70 -9.27 39.55
N GLY A 199 0.40 -9.27 39.74
CA GLY A 199 -0.48 -8.32 39.10
C GLY A 199 -1.92 -8.45 39.55
N THR A 200 -2.78 -7.63 38.96
CA THR A 200 -4.23 -7.69 39.15
C THR A 200 -4.84 -8.36 37.93
N PHE A 201 -5.66 -9.38 38.14
CA PHE A 201 -6.28 -10.20 37.11
C PHE A 201 -7.78 -10.35 37.41
N PRO A 202 -8.61 -10.89 36.49
CA PRO A 202 -9.96 -11.33 36.84
C PRO A 202 -9.94 -12.46 37.89
N SER A 203 -11.11 -12.94 38.34
CA SER A 203 -11.19 -13.98 39.38
C SER A 203 -10.61 -15.33 38.96
N HIS A 204 -10.54 -15.61 37.66
CA HIS A 204 -10.22 -16.94 37.10
C HIS A 204 -11.21 -18.01 37.55
N ASP A 205 -12.46 -17.60 37.77
CA ASP A 205 -13.54 -18.53 38.04
C ASP A 205 -14.29 -18.83 36.73
N HIS A 206 -14.30 -20.09 36.31
CA HIS A 206 -14.97 -20.53 35.09
C HIS A 206 -16.49 -20.35 35.15
N ASP A 207 -17.07 -20.20 36.35
CA ASP A 207 -18.49 -19.91 36.54
C ASP A 207 -18.78 -18.40 36.44
N HIS A 208 -17.77 -17.55 36.56
CA HIS A 208 -17.88 -16.09 36.46
C HIS A 208 -17.67 -15.54 35.03
N THR A 209 -18.03 -16.33 34.02
CA THR A 209 -18.02 -15.92 32.61
C THR A 209 -19.19 -16.52 31.86
N THR A 210 -19.54 -15.95 30.71
CA THR A 210 -20.58 -16.52 29.87
C THR A 210 -20.03 -17.81 29.26
N ASN A 211 -20.79 -18.90 29.31
CA ASN A 211 -20.31 -20.22 28.88
C ASN A 211 -20.85 -20.68 27.52
N THR A 212 -21.62 -19.82 26.82
CA THR A 212 -22.13 -20.09 25.47
C THR A 212 -22.15 -18.81 24.63
N THR A 213 -22.05 -18.98 23.31
CA THR A 213 -22.16 -17.90 22.34
C THR A 213 -23.51 -17.17 22.44
N ALA A 214 -24.59 -17.90 22.72
CA ALA A 214 -25.94 -17.33 22.84
C ALA A 214 -26.14 -16.44 24.09
N ILE A 215 -25.38 -16.66 25.16
CA ILE A 215 -25.39 -15.78 26.33
C ILE A 215 -24.49 -14.57 26.08
N SER A 216 -23.32 -14.79 25.47
CA SER A 216 -22.35 -13.74 25.11
C SER A 216 -22.98 -12.65 24.23
N SER A 217 -23.86 -13.04 23.29
CA SER A 217 -24.57 -12.10 22.43
C SER A 217 -25.45 -11.11 23.17
N GLN A 218 -26.02 -11.51 24.31
CA GLN A 218 -26.87 -10.65 25.15
C GLN A 218 -26.04 -9.59 25.87
N ALA A 219 -24.89 -10.01 26.43
CA ALA A 219 -23.94 -9.09 27.05
C ALA A 219 -23.45 -8.05 26.03
N ILE A 220 -23.05 -8.48 24.83
CA ILE A 220 -22.54 -7.57 23.81
C ILE A 220 -23.62 -6.64 23.25
N TRP A 221 -24.87 -7.09 23.15
CA TRP A 221 -25.97 -6.20 22.80
C TRP A 221 -26.11 -5.07 23.82
N HIS A 222 -26.05 -5.36 25.11
CA HIS A 222 -26.08 -4.33 26.17
C HIS A 222 -24.87 -3.39 26.12
N VAL A 223 -23.67 -3.92 25.84
CA VAL A 223 -22.46 -3.12 25.64
C VAL A 223 -22.64 -2.13 24.49
N LEU A 224 -23.15 -2.59 23.35
CA LEU A 224 -23.42 -1.73 22.20
C LEU A 224 -24.52 -0.70 22.48
N GLN A 225 -25.60 -1.06 23.18
CA GLN A 225 -26.64 -0.11 23.58
C GLN A 225 -26.06 1.02 24.44
N ALA A 226 -25.18 0.72 25.40
CA ALA A 226 -24.52 1.72 26.23
C ALA A 226 -23.53 2.58 25.41
N PHE A 227 -22.69 1.94 24.59
CA PHE A 227 -21.69 2.63 23.78
C PHE A 227 -22.33 3.58 22.75
N LEU A 228 -23.28 3.09 21.95
CA LEU A 228 -23.93 3.87 20.89
C LEU A 228 -24.81 5.00 21.44
N ALA A 229 -25.32 4.85 22.67
CA ALA A 229 -26.04 5.92 23.34
C ALA A 229 -25.12 7.07 23.76
N GLU A 230 -23.95 6.75 24.33
CA GLU A 230 -22.96 7.76 24.75
C GLU A 230 -22.29 8.42 23.54
N PHE A 231 -21.85 7.63 22.57
CA PHE A 231 -21.11 8.10 21.40
C PHE A 231 -22.01 8.36 20.20
N SER A 232 -23.15 9.01 20.42
CA SER A 232 -24.17 9.25 19.40
C SER A 232 -23.67 10.01 18.15
N GLN A 233 -22.57 10.75 18.26
CA GLN A 233 -21.91 11.43 17.14
C GLN A 233 -21.27 10.49 16.11
N TYR A 234 -21.07 9.21 16.45
CA TYR A 234 -20.54 8.18 15.54
C TYR A 234 -21.63 7.16 15.17
N ASN A 235 -22.90 7.57 15.25
CA ASN A 235 -24.04 6.80 14.80
C ASN A 235 -24.43 7.25 13.38
N PRO A 236 -23.80 6.75 12.31
CA PRO A 236 -24.22 7.07 10.95
C PRO A 236 -25.67 6.60 10.78
N SER A 237 -26.55 7.54 10.47
CA SER A 237 -28.00 7.30 10.45
C SER A 237 -28.38 6.23 9.43
N GLY A 238 -28.87 5.09 9.90
CA GLY A 238 -29.54 4.10 9.06
C GLY A 238 -30.90 4.66 8.64
N ASN A 239 -31.13 4.86 7.34
CA ASN A 239 -32.41 5.10 6.66
C ASN A 239 -33.56 5.77 7.47
N GLY A 240 -33.26 6.80 8.25
CA GLY A 240 -34.22 7.65 8.97
C GLY A 240 -35.21 6.91 9.89
N ASN A 241 -34.82 6.62 11.13
CA ASN A 241 -35.68 6.50 12.33
C ASN A 241 -34.86 5.95 13.52
N ASN A 242 -34.16 6.80 14.28
CA ASN A 242 -33.44 6.43 15.52
C ASN A 242 -32.66 5.09 15.45
N SER A 243 -32.11 4.76 14.26
CA SER A 243 -31.44 3.49 13.98
C SER A 243 -29.99 3.72 13.57
N VAL A 244 -29.14 2.79 14.00
CA VAL A 244 -27.69 2.86 13.85
C VAL A 244 -27.24 1.73 12.94
N GLY A 245 -26.62 2.07 11.81
CA GLY A 245 -26.01 1.09 10.92
C GLY A 245 -24.62 0.68 11.42
N ILE A 246 -24.40 -0.61 11.68
CA ILE A 246 -23.08 -1.15 12.05
C ILE A 246 -22.60 -2.24 11.10
N ASN A 247 -21.29 -2.40 10.98
CA ASN A 247 -20.65 -3.56 10.38
C ASN A 247 -20.04 -4.43 11.49
N LEU A 248 -20.24 -5.74 11.44
CA LEU A 248 -19.66 -6.67 12.40
C LEU A 248 -18.62 -7.53 11.71
N PHE A 249 -17.39 -7.48 12.18
CA PHE A 249 -16.29 -8.32 11.72
C PHE A 249 -15.78 -9.19 12.85
N THR A 250 -15.64 -10.48 12.57
CA THR A 250 -15.22 -11.48 13.57
C THR A 250 -14.19 -12.44 12.99
N GLU A 251 -13.28 -12.94 13.82
CA GLU A 251 -12.22 -13.87 13.39
C GLU A 251 -12.29 -15.22 14.11
N SER A 252 -11.88 -16.33 13.50
CA SER A 252 -11.67 -17.63 14.17
C SER A 252 -12.96 -18.21 14.74
N TYR A 253 -13.04 -18.48 16.06
CA TYR A 253 -14.31 -18.78 16.76
C TYR A 253 -15.39 -17.69 16.58
N GLY A 254 -14.99 -16.52 16.08
CA GLY A 254 -15.87 -15.50 15.51
C GLY A 254 -16.88 -16.05 14.50
N GLY A 255 -16.59 -17.15 13.81
CA GLY A 255 -17.56 -17.88 12.98
C GLY A 255 -18.80 -18.38 13.74
N HIS A 256 -18.72 -18.54 15.07
CA HIS A 256 -19.87 -18.75 15.95
C HIS A 256 -20.45 -17.43 16.48
N TYR A 257 -19.58 -16.51 16.95
CA TYR A 257 -20.03 -15.22 17.51
C TYR A 257 -20.80 -14.38 16.48
N GLY A 258 -20.24 -14.16 15.29
CA GLY A 258 -20.80 -13.32 14.25
C GLY A 258 -22.25 -13.65 13.91
N PRO A 259 -22.57 -14.87 13.45
CA PRO A 259 -23.95 -15.27 13.12
C PRO A 259 -24.92 -15.15 14.30
N ALA A 260 -24.49 -15.55 15.50
CA ALA A 260 -25.35 -15.55 16.69
C ALA A 260 -25.62 -14.14 17.21
N PHE A 261 -24.61 -13.27 17.22
CA PHE A 261 -24.71 -11.89 17.70
C PHE A 261 -25.56 -11.08 16.73
N ALA A 262 -25.25 -11.16 15.44
CA ALA A 262 -26.03 -10.55 14.37
C ALA A 262 -27.52 -10.95 14.44
N THR A 263 -27.80 -12.24 14.55
CA THR A 263 -29.18 -12.74 14.65
C THR A 263 -29.87 -12.26 15.94
N TYR A 264 -29.14 -12.18 17.05
CA TYR A 264 -29.69 -11.65 18.29
C TYR A 264 -30.04 -10.17 18.17
N PHE A 265 -29.19 -9.33 17.56
CA PHE A 265 -29.45 -7.91 17.34
C PHE A 265 -30.71 -7.72 16.49
N GLU A 266 -30.81 -8.46 15.39
CA GLU A 266 -31.97 -8.47 14.51
C GLU A 266 -33.25 -8.93 15.22
N LYS A 267 -33.15 -9.89 16.14
CA LYS A 267 -34.29 -10.31 16.97
C LYS A 267 -34.71 -9.23 17.96
N GLN A 268 -33.78 -8.48 18.54
CA GLN A 268 -34.11 -7.33 19.40
C GLN A 268 -34.78 -6.22 18.59
N ASN A 269 -34.32 -5.97 17.35
CA ASN A 269 -34.97 -5.04 16.43
C ASN A 269 -36.42 -5.49 16.13
N ASP A 270 -36.65 -6.78 15.88
CA ASP A 270 -38.02 -7.30 15.67
C ASP A 270 -38.91 -7.11 16.92
N LEU A 271 -38.36 -7.27 18.13
CA LEU A 271 -39.08 -7.02 19.38
C LEU A 271 -39.38 -5.53 19.58
N LEU A 272 -38.47 -4.65 19.17
CA LEU A 272 -38.66 -3.20 19.16
C LEU A 272 -39.77 -2.79 18.19
N ASP A 273 -39.74 -3.32 16.97
CA ASP A 273 -40.75 -3.08 15.93
C ASP A 273 -42.13 -3.63 16.35
N GLN A 274 -42.18 -4.69 17.15
CA GLN A 274 -43.40 -5.24 17.77
C GLN A 274 -43.87 -4.45 19.00
N GLY A 275 -43.14 -3.43 19.45
CA GLY A 275 -43.47 -2.64 20.65
C GLY A 275 -43.27 -3.38 21.98
N LYS A 276 -42.52 -4.49 21.99
CA LYS A 276 -42.18 -5.25 23.20
C LYS A 276 -40.97 -4.69 23.96
N LEU A 277 -40.17 -3.86 23.29
CA LEU A 277 -39.09 -3.09 23.89
C LEU A 277 -39.41 -1.58 23.82
N PRO A 278 -38.99 -0.78 24.82
CA PRO A 278 -39.25 0.66 24.85
C PRO A 278 -38.42 1.40 23.79
N ALA A 279 -39.09 2.01 22.81
CA ALA A 279 -38.48 2.72 21.68
C ALA A 279 -37.78 4.06 22.06
N ASP A 280 -38.14 4.64 23.20
CA ASP A 280 -37.51 5.84 23.77
C ASP A 280 -36.17 5.54 24.48
N LYS A 281 -35.94 4.29 24.86
CA LYS A 281 -34.76 3.86 25.63
C LYS A 281 -33.85 2.88 24.90
N THR A 282 -34.34 2.27 23.83
CA THR A 282 -33.62 1.21 23.10
C THR A 282 -33.28 1.68 21.69
N LEU A 283 -31.99 1.63 21.33
CA LEU A 283 -31.52 1.94 19.98
C LEU A 283 -31.73 0.74 19.06
N LYS A 284 -32.25 0.99 17.85
CA LYS A 284 -32.30 -0.01 16.79
C LYS A 284 -30.91 -0.17 16.17
N ILE A 285 -30.35 -1.38 16.19
CA ILE A 285 -29.00 -1.67 15.66
C ILE A 285 -29.17 -2.44 14.35
N ASP A 286 -29.12 -1.74 13.22
CA ASP A 286 -29.27 -2.35 11.89
C ASP A 286 -27.90 -2.88 11.42
N LEU A 287 -27.80 -4.18 11.18
CA LEU A 287 -26.55 -4.77 10.69
C LEU A 287 -26.42 -4.62 9.17
N VAL A 288 -25.41 -3.89 8.71
CA VAL A 288 -25.16 -3.64 7.27
C VAL A 288 -24.39 -4.80 6.65
N SER A 289 -23.29 -5.19 7.30
CA SER A 289 -22.46 -6.31 6.84
C SER A 289 -21.93 -7.15 8.00
N LEU A 290 -21.75 -8.44 7.72
CA LEU A 290 -21.11 -9.43 8.58
C LEU A 290 -19.91 -10.02 7.83
N GLY A 291 -18.70 -9.66 8.25
CA GLY A 291 -17.46 -10.27 7.78
C GLY A 291 -16.97 -11.33 8.76
N ILE A 292 -16.67 -12.53 8.25
CA ILE A 292 -16.10 -13.62 9.04
C ILE A 292 -14.76 -14.00 8.42
N ILE A 293 -13.69 -13.75 9.16
CA ILE A 293 -12.30 -13.99 8.77
C ILE A 293 -11.83 -15.30 9.43
N GLN A 294 -11.32 -16.24 8.64
CA GLN A 294 -10.95 -17.60 9.10
C GLN A 294 -11.97 -18.22 10.06
N GLY A 295 -13.25 -18.17 9.68
CA GLY A 295 -14.33 -18.59 10.58
C GLY A 295 -14.38 -20.09 10.81
N CYS A 296 -14.36 -20.51 12.07
CA CYS A 296 -14.91 -21.81 12.44
C CYS A 296 -16.42 -21.63 12.68
N VAL A 297 -17.23 -22.12 11.73
CA VAL A 297 -18.69 -21.86 11.64
C VAL A 297 -19.52 -23.10 11.96
N ASP A 298 -19.16 -24.26 11.40
CA ASP A 298 -19.93 -25.50 11.60
C ASP A 298 -19.05 -26.75 11.54
N ASP A 299 -18.98 -27.47 12.67
CA ASP A 299 -18.14 -28.67 12.83
C ASP A 299 -18.55 -29.85 11.95
N THR A 300 -19.84 -29.99 11.60
CA THR A 300 -20.29 -31.10 10.74
C THR A 300 -19.91 -30.86 9.28
N ILE A 301 -19.89 -29.59 8.85
CA ILE A 301 -19.55 -29.22 7.48
C ILE A 301 -18.03 -29.13 7.31
N GLN A 302 -17.34 -28.50 8.26
CA GLN A 302 -15.89 -28.30 8.19
C GLN A 302 -15.10 -29.52 8.66
N GLY A 303 -15.68 -30.42 9.46
CA GLY A 303 -14.96 -31.51 10.12
C GLY A 303 -14.19 -32.45 9.17
N SER A 304 -14.74 -32.76 8.00
CA SER A 304 -14.07 -33.61 7.01
C SER A 304 -12.85 -32.93 6.38
N SER A 305 -12.91 -31.60 6.24
CA SER A 305 -11.86 -30.80 5.58
C SER A 305 -10.53 -30.82 6.34
N TYR A 306 -10.53 -31.01 7.66
CA TYR A 306 -9.29 -31.12 8.46
C TYR A 306 -8.40 -32.26 7.96
N SER A 307 -8.98 -33.44 7.77
CA SER A 307 -8.23 -34.60 7.26
C SER A 307 -7.74 -34.37 5.83
N ASP A 308 -8.59 -33.82 4.97
CA ASP A 308 -8.25 -33.60 3.56
C ASP A 308 -7.18 -32.51 3.40
N PHE A 309 -7.26 -31.43 4.17
CA PHE A 309 -6.31 -30.30 4.11
C PHE A 309 -4.95 -30.66 4.74
N ALA A 310 -4.93 -31.41 5.85
CA ALA A 310 -3.69 -31.90 6.45
C ALA A 310 -2.87 -32.79 5.49
N TYR A 311 -3.54 -33.52 4.60
CA TYR A 311 -2.90 -34.40 3.63
C TYR A 311 -2.71 -33.78 2.23
N SER A 312 -3.62 -32.91 1.80
CA SER A 312 -3.63 -32.25 0.50
C SER A 312 -4.11 -30.80 0.63
N ASN A 313 -3.18 -29.86 0.59
CA ASN A 313 -3.42 -28.42 0.67
C ASN A 313 -2.78 -27.67 -0.50
N SER A 314 -2.91 -26.35 -0.48
CA SER A 314 -2.43 -25.44 -1.52
C SER A 314 -0.91 -25.40 -1.68
N TYR A 315 -0.14 -25.92 -0.72
CA TYR A 315 1.32 -25.85 -0.67
C TYR A 315 2.00 -27.19 -0.98
N ASP A 316 1.23 -28.22 -1.35
CA ASP A 316 1.70 -29.61 -1.51
C ASP A 316 2.40 -30.18 -0.27
N ILE A 317 2.03 -29.67 0.93
CA ILE A 317 2.58 -30.14 2.20
C ILE A 317 1.76 -31.34 2.69
N LYS A 318 2.41 -32.48 2.90
CA LYS A 318 1.80 -33.64 3.59
C LYS A 318 2.12 -33.56 5.07
N ALA A 319 1.28 -32.86 5.84
CA ALA A 319 1.50 -32.66 7.27
C ALA A 319 1.27 -33.96 8.08
N VAL A 320 0.36 -34.82 7.63
CA VAL A 320 0.05 -36.10 8.28
C VAL A 320 0.36 -37.29 7.37
N SER A 321 0.65 -38.45 7.99
CA SER A 321 0.89 -39.69 7.23
C SER A 321 -0.40 -40.18 6.54
N VAL A 322 -0.27 -41.05 5.53
CA VAL A 322 -1.43 -41.72 4.90
C VAL A 322 -2.28 -42.48 5.94
N THR A 323 -1.63 -43.05 6.95
CA THR A 323 -2.30 -43.80 8.02
C THR A 323 -3.12 -42.86 8.89
N ASP A 324 -2.53 -41.74 9.31
CA ASP A 324 -3.20 -40.73 10.14
C ASP A 324 -4.34 -40.07 9.38
N TYR A 325 -4.14 -39.73 8.10
CA TYR A 325 -5.19 -39.23 7.22
C TYR A 325 -6.41 -40.17 7.18
N LYS A 326 -6.19 -41.48 6.95
CA LYS A 326 -7.26 -42.48 6.96
C LYS A 326 -7.90 -42.63 8.34
N SER A 327 -7.11 -42.56 9.41
CA SER A 327 -7.58 -42.65 10.79
C SER A 327 -8.46 -41.47 11.18
N MET A 328 -8.07 -40.24 10.83
CA MET A 328 -8.84 -39.02 11.04
C MET A 328 -10.17 -39.11 10.29
N LYS A 329 -10.13 -39.47 9.00
CA LYS A 329 -11.33 -39.61 8.16
C LYS A 329 -12.28 -40.69 8.68
N HIS A 330 -11.74 -41.83 9.10
CA HIS A 330 -12.51 -42.89 9.75
C HIS A 330 -13.11 -42.43 11.09
N SER A 331 -12.35 -41.72 11.92
CA SER A 331 -12.80 -41.20 13.21
C SER A 331 -13.89 -40.14 13.08
N PHE A 332 -13.92 -39.41 11.96
CA PHE A 332 -14.99 -38.50 11.62
C PHE A 332 -16.30 -39.24 11.26
N SER A 333 -16.23 -40.20 10.32
CA SER A 333 -17.43 -40.79 9.69
C SER A 333 -17.91 -42.12 10.27
N LYS A 334 -17.14 -42.78 11.15
CA LYS A 334 -17.55 -44.06 11.75
C LYS A 334 -18.77 -43.88 12.66
N SER A 335 -19.50 -44.97 12.93
CA SER A 335 -20.54 -44.93 13.94
C SER A 335 -19.95 -44.64 15.33
N GLY A 336 -20.59 -43.72 16.06
CA GLY A 336 -20.06 -43.13 17.27
C GLY A 336 -18.87 -42.18 17.04
N GLY A 337 -18.55 -41.82 15.80
CA GLY A 337 -17.52 -40.86 15.43
C GLY A 337 -17.95 -39.40 15.62
N CYS A 338 -17.07 -38.46 15.23
CA CYS A 338 -17.27 -37.02 15.45
C CYS A 338 -18.58 -36.51 14.84
N GLN A 339 -18.92 -36.93 13.62
CA GLN A 339 -20.15 -36.50 12.96
C GLN A 339 -21.40 -36.95 13.72
N GLU A 340 -21.51 -38.25 14.04
CA GLU A 340 -22.69 -38.80 14.74
C GLU A 340 -22.84 -38.21 16.16
N GLN A 341 -21.73 -37.99 16.87
CA GLN A 341 -21.75 -37.35 18.19
C GLN A 341 -22.23 -35.89 18.12
N THR A 342 -21.75 -35.13 17.13
CA THR A 342 -22.19 -33.75 16.92
C THR A 342 -23.69 -33.69 16.56
N GLU A 343 -24.18 -34.63 15.74
CA GLU A 343 -25.60 -34.74 15.43
C GLU A 343 -26.46 -35.13 16.64
N LYS A 344 -25.94 -35.99 17.55
CA LYS A 344 -26.59 -36.32 18.82
C LYS A 344 -26.72 -35.09 19.72
N CYS A 345 -25.64 -34.32 19.86
CA CYS A 345 -25.65 -33.03 20.56
C CYS A 345 -26.73 -32.11 19.99
N ARG A 346 -26.75 -31.88 18.67
CA ARG A 346 -27.75 -31.00 18.03
C ARG A 346 -29.19 -31.44 18.28
N LYS A 347 -29.47 -32.75 18.24
CA LYS A 347 -30.79 -33.32 18.57
C LYS A 347 -31.17 -33.07 20.03
N ALA A 348 -30.23 -33.22 20.96
CA ALA A 348 -30.44 -32.95 22.39
C ALA A 348 -30.69 -31.45 22.66
N VAL A 349 -30.03 -30.55 21.95
CA VAL A 349 -30.27 -29.09 22.05
C VAL A 349 -31.67 -28.70 21.54
N THR A 350 -32.23 -29.43 20.56
CA THR A 350 -33.54 -29.07 19.96
C THR A 350 -34.72 -29.30 20.92
N SER A 351 -34.57 -30.16 21.94
CA SER A 351 -35.55 -30.34 23.02
C SER A 351 -35.46 -29.22 24.06
N LYS A 352 -35.87 -27.99 23.71
CA LYS A 352 -35.96 -26.80 24.59
C LYS A 352 -34.97 -26.82 25.77
N ASP A 353 -33.69 -26.74 25.44
CA ASP A 353 -32.63 -26.75 26.43
C ASP A 353 -32.53 -25.41 27.17
N ARG A 354 -33.49 -25.13 28.07
CA ARG A 354 -33.47 -23.94 28.94
C ARG A 354 -32.48 -24.06 30.11
N ASN A 355 -32.04 -25.28 30.44
CA ASN A 355 -31.24 -25.60 31.62
C ASN A 355 -29.86 -26.18 31.28
N ASN A 356 -29.41 -26.07 30.03
CA ASN A 356 -28.11 -26.60 29.58
C ASN A 356 -27.96 -28.13 29.70
N THR A 357 -29.06 -28.88 29.66
CA THR A 357 -29.11 -30.34 29.83
C THR A 357 -28.40 -31.13 28.72
N ALA A 358 -28.13 -30.53 27.56
CA ALA A 358 -27.38 -31.18 26.47
C ALA A 358 -25.85 -30.98 26.57
N ALA A 359 -25.36 -30.34 27.63
CA ALA A 359 -23.94 -30.01 27.79
C ALA A 359 -23.03 -31.25 27.77
N ASP A 360 -23.47 -32.36 28.36
CA ASP A 360 -22.67 -33.60 28.43
C ASP A 360 -22.49 -34.24 27.05
N GLU A 361 -23.56 -34.37 26.25
CA GLU A 361 -23.48 -34.89 24.89
C GLU A 361 -22.68 -33.95 23.97
N CYS A 362 -22.85 -32.63 24.13
CA CYS A 362 -22.18 -31.63 23.31
C CYS A 362 -20.69 -31.51 23.62
N SER A 363 -20.30 -31.47 24.90
CA SER A 363 -18.89 -31.41 25.30
C SER A 363 -18.14 -32.67 24.88
N SER A 364 -18.77 -33.84 25.05
CA SER A 364 -18.22 -35.12 24.59
C SER A 364 -17.94 -35.10 23.09
N ALA A 365 -18.87 -34.54 22.28
CA ALA A 365 -18.68 -34.39 20.85
C ALA A 365 -17.47 -33.50 20.52
N VAL A 366 -17.38 -32.30 21.13
CA VAL A 366 -16.26 -31.37 20.91
C VAL A 366 -14.92 -32.00 21.26
N ILE A 367 -14.81 -32.62 22.44
CA ILE A 367 -13.57 -33.27 22.90
C ILE A 367 -13.15 -34.38 21.94
N TYR A 368 -14.10 -35.25 21.55
CA TYR A 368 -13.84 -36.33 20.61
C TYR A 368 -13.38 -35.81 19.25
N CYS A 369 -14.06 -34.81 18.68
CA CYS A 369 -13.71 -34.21 17.41
C CYS A 369 -12.30 -33.59 17.43
N ASN A 370 -11.98 -32.81 18.47
CA ASN A 370 -10.64 -32.23 18.61
C ASN A 370 -9.57 -33.33 18.71
N GLN A 371 -9.76 -34.30 19.60
CA GLN A 371 -8.76 -35.33 19.87
C GLN A 371 -8.44 -36.20 18.66
N TYR A 372 -9.45 -36.62 17.88
CA TYR A 372 -9.28 -37.63 16.83
C TYR A 372 -9.34 -37.09 15.40
N VAL A 373 -9.80 -35.84 15.19
CA VAL A 373 -9.95 -35.25 13.86
C VAL A 373 -9.06 -34.02 13.68
N VAL A 374 -8.90 -33.17 14.70
CA VAL A 374 -8.17 -31.89 14.56
C VAL A 374 -6.72 -32.02 15.04
N ASN A 375 -6.50 -32.45 16.28
CA ASN A 375 -5.20 -32.49 16.95
C ASN A 375 -4.16 -33.47 16.36
N PRO A 376 -4.50 -34.54 15.61
CA PRO A 376 -3.47 -35.36 14.97
C PRO A 376 -2.50 -34.59 14.07
N PHE A 377 -2.87 -33.40 13.60
CA PHE A 377 -1.98 -32.49 12.87
C PHE A 377 -0.78 -32.00 13.70
N GLU A 378 -0.91 -31.86 15.02
CA GLU A 378 0.16 -31.33 15.89
C GLU A 378 1.44 -32.19 15.82
N ALA A 379 1.31 -33.49 15.52
CA ALA A 379 2.43 -34.40 15.33
C ALA A 379 3.32 -34.04 14.12
N SER A 380 2.84 -33.18 13.22
CA SER A 380 3.60 -32.70 12.06
C SER A 380 4.75 -31.75 12.42
N GLY A 381 4.73 -31.15 13.62
CA GLY A 381 5.66 -30.09 14.02
C GLY A 381 5.48 -28.76 13.29
N ARG A 382 4.39 -28.59 12.54
CA ARG A 382 4.04 -27.36 11.81
C ARG A 382 3.05 -26.51 12.59
N SER A 383 3.03 -25.21 12.31
CA SER A 383 2.06 -24.29 12.92
C SER A 383 0.66 -24.58 12.39
N PRO A 384 -0.36 -24.66 13.27
CA PRO A 384 -1.75 -24.76 12.83
C PRO A 384 -2.30 -23.42 12.31
N TYR A 385 -1.61 -22.29 12.61
CA TYR A 385 -1.95 -20.95 12.16
C TYR A 385 -1.35 -20.62 10.78
N ASP A 386 -0.21 -21.24 10.43
CA ASP A 386 0.37 -21.24 9.08
C ASP A 386 1.10 -22.57 8.83
N ILE A 387 0.52 -23.44 8.01
CA ILE A 387 1.10 -24.76 7.71
C ILE A 387 2.47 -24.66 7.03
N SER A 388 2.83 -23.51 6.47
CA SER A 388 4.13 -23.29 5.84
C SER A 388 5.27 -23.21 6.85
N GLN A 389 4.97 -22.83 8.10
CA GLN A 389 5.93 -22.59 9.18
C GLN A 389 6.00 -23.74 10.20
N ALA A 390 7.05 -23.71 11.02
CA ALA A 390 7.19 -24.58 12.19
C ALA A 390 6.20 -24.18 13.30
N SER A 391 5.96 -25.05 14.27
CA SER A 391 4.99 -24.81 15.37
C SER A 391 5.27 -23.56 16.22
N LEU A 392 6.53 -23.10 16.28
CA LEU A 392 6.95 -21.88 16.99
C LEU A 392 7.11 -20.72 16.01
N ASP A 393 6.06 -20.46 15.23
CA ASP A 393 6.03 -19.40 14.22
C ASP A 393 6.21 -18.02 14.87
N PRO A 394 7.22 -17.23 14.48
CA PRO A 394 7.43 -15.89 15.04
C PRO A 394 6.49 -14.82 14.49
N PHE A 395 5.64 -15.13 13.51
CA PHE A 395 4.75 -14.18 12.85
C PHE A 395 3.26 -14.53 13.07
N PRO A 396 2.38 -13.54 13.32
CA PRO A 396 2.65 -12.12 13.60
C PRO A 396 3.41 -11.87 14.92
N SER A 397 4.02 -10.69 15.07
CA SER A 397 4.87 -10.38 16.22
C SER A 397 4.08 -10.22 17.53
N ASN A 398 4.56 -10.83 18.63
CA ASN A 398 3.97 -10.75 19.97
C ASN A 398 4.50 -9.60 20.85
N LEU A 399 5.18 -8.59 20.28
CA LEU A 399 5.71 -7.45 21.04
C LEU A 399 4.63 -6.68 21.82
N TYR A 400 3.39 -6.66 21.32
CA TYR A 400 2.28 -5.96 21.96
C TYR A 400 1.94 -6.51 23.36
N LEU A 401 2.25 -7.78 23.64
CA LEU A 401 2.03 -8.38 24.95
C LEU A 401 2.82 -7.68 26.05
N GLU A 402 4.09 -7.35 25.75
CA GLU A 402 4.94 -6.61 26.68
C GLU A 402 4.48 -5.16 26.77
N TYR A 403 4.20 -4.54 25.62
CA TYR A 403 3.75 -3.15 25.52
C TYR A 403 2.50 -2.86 26.36
N LEU A 404 1.45 -3.67 26.22
CA LEU A 404 0.18 -3.52 26.94
C LEU A 404 0.29 -3.72 28.45
N ASN A 405 1.37 -4.39 28.90
CA ASN A 405 1.64 -4.61 30.32
C ASN A 405 2.64 -3.61 30.90
N THR A 406 3.01 -2.56 30.16
CA THR A 406 3.79 -1.46 30.73
C THR A 406 2.90 -0.53 31.56
N ALA A 407 3.44 -0.01 32.67
CA ALA A 407 2.71 0.88 33.57
C ALA A 407 2.18 2.15 32.87
N ALA A 408 2.98 2.69 31.93
CA ALA A 408 2.61 3.87 31.15
C ALA A 408 1.38 3.62 30.27
N VAL A 409 1.33 2.47 29.59
CA VAL A 409 0.18 2.10 28.74
C VAL A 409 -1.05 1.83 29.60
N GLN A 410 -0.92 1.04 30.67
CA GLN A 410 -2.04 0.71 31.56
C GLN A 410 -2.66 1.96 32.22
N SER A 411 -1.81 2.89 32.67
CA SER A 411 -2.26 4.18 33.20
C SER A 411 -2.92 5.04 32.12
N SER A 412 -2.37 5.06 30.90
CA SER A 412 -2.93 5.82 29.79
C SER A 412 -4.32 5.33 29.40
N ILE A 413 -4.52 4.01 29.26
CA ILE A 413 -5.82 3.45 28.86
C ILE A 413 -6.81 3.33 30.03
N GLY A 414 -6.33 3.58 31.26
CA GLY A 414 -7.12 3.50 32.48
C GLY A 414 -7.65 2.09 32.72
N THR A 415 -6.77 1.10 32.71
CA THR A 415 -7.14 -0.29 33.05
C THR A 415 -6.71 -0.65 34.48
N PRO A 416 -7.56 -1.35 35.26
CA PRO A 416 -7.20 -1.84 36.59
C PRO A 416 -6.64 -3.28 36.57
N VAL A 417 -6.52 -3.92 35.40
CA VAL A 417 -6.05 -5.31 35.26
C VAL A 417 -4.84 -5.39 34.32
N ASN A 418 -4.00 -6.39 34.57
CA ASN A 418 -2.92 -6.76 33.66
C ASN A 418 -3.48 -7.46 32.42
N PHE A 419 -2.82 -7.24 31.28
CA PHE A 419 -3.29 -7.79 30.01
C PHE A 419 -2.93 -9.27 29.88
N SER A 420 -3.93 -10.10 29.59
CA SER A 420 -3.77 -11.49 29.17
C SER A 420 -4.37 -11.70 27.78
N THR A 421 -3.61 -12.26 26.84
CA THR A 421 -4.07 -12.46 25.45
C THR A 421 -5.26 -13.40 25.34
N SER A 422 -5.30 -14.43 26.17
CA SER A 422 -6.36 -15.42 26.20
C SER A 422 -6.61 -15.92 27.63
N ASN A 423 -7.83 -16.38 27.89
CA ASN A 423 -8.25 -16.91 29.18
C ASN A 423 -8.69 -18.38 29.04
N GLN A 424 -8.00 -19.27 29.74
CA GLN A 424 -8.23 -20.71 29.69
C GLN A 424 -9.53 -21.13 30.39
N ASP A 425 -9.95 -20.42 31.43
CA ASP A 425 -11.19 -20.71 32.17
C ASP A 425 -12.42 -20.42 31.29
N VAL A 426 -12.36 -19.34 30.49
CA VAL A 426 -13.39 -19.04 29.49
C VAL A 426 -13.41 -20.13 28.41
N SER A 427 -12.24 -20.51 27.89
CA SER A 427 -12.13 -21.57 26.88
C SER A 427 -12.65 -22.92 27.39
N TYR A 428 -12.37 -23.24 28.66
CA TYR A 428 -12.91 -24.39 29.37
C TYR A 428 -14.42 -24.33 29.50
N ALA A 429 -14.98 -23.20 29.95
CA ALA A 429 -16.43 -23.03 30.11
C ALA A 429 -17.20 -23.28 28.81
N PHE A 430 -16.72 -22.75 27.67
CA PHE A 430 -17.33 -23.01 26.35
C PHE A 430 -17.14 -24.45 25.87
N THR A 431 -16.01 -25.08 26.19
CA THR A 431 -15.74 -26.48 25.85
C THR A 431 -16.66 -27.42 26.64
N MET A 432 -16.86 -27.15 27.92
CA MET A 432 -17.69 -27.96 28.82
C MET A 432 -19.19 -27.83 28.53
N THR A 433 -19.64 -26.73 27.95
CA THR A 433 -21.00 -26.65 27.39
C THR A 433 -21.10 -27.25 25.98
N GLY A 434 -19.96 -27.54 25.35
CA GLY A 434 -19.87 -28.01 23.98
C GLY A 434 -20.43 -27.01 22.98
N ASP A 435 -20.29 -25.70 23.24
CA ASP A 435 -20.92 -24.62 22.49
C ASP A 435 -20.68 -24.73 20.97
N ARG A 436 -19.46 -25.12 20.58
CA ARG A 436 -19.03 -25.35 19.20
C ARG A 436 -19.89 -26.40 18.45
N ALA A 437 -20.29 -27.48 19.13
CA ALA A 437 -21.05 -28.58 18.53
C ALA A 437 -22.56 -28.29 18.38
N ARG A 438 -23.09 -27.26 19.06
CA ARG A 438 -24.53 -26.96 19.17
C ARG A 438 -25.19 -26.56 17.84
N GLY A 439 -24.41 -26.05 16.89
CA GLY A 439 -24.88 -25.71 15.54
C GLY A 439 -25.82 -24.49 15.48
N GLY A 440 -26.45 -24.31 14.31
CA GLY A 440 -27.41 -23.22 14.03
C GLY A 440 -26.85 -22.05 13.22
N GLN A 441 -25.52 -21.95 13.08
CA GLN A 441 -24.84 -20.84 12.40
C GLN A 441 -25.22 -20.73 10.92
N ILE A 442 -25.36 -21.86 10.21
CA ILE A 442 -25.77 -21.88 8.79
C ILE A 442 -27.17 -21.27 8.61
N ALA A 443 -28.13 -21.65 9.47
CA ALA A 443 -29.49 -21.12 9.42
C ALA A 443 -29.54 -19.63 9.81
N GLN A 444 -28.72 -19.21 10.77
CA GLN A 444 -28.56 -17.82 11.16
C GLN A 444 -28.02 -16.97 9.98
N LEU A 445 -26.93 -17.40 9.34
CA LEU A 445 -26.36 -16.73 8.17
C LEU A 445 -27.37 -16.64 7.01
N ALA A 446 -28.11 -17.72 6.73
CA ALA A 446 -29.17 -17.71 5.72
C ALA A 446 -30.29 -16.73 6.06
N SER A 447 -30.68 -16.63 7.34
CA SER A 447 -31.68 -15.67 7.81
C SER A 447 -31.19 -14.22 7.69
N LEU A 448 -29.91 -13.95 7.95
CA LEU A 448 -29.31 -12.63 7.78
C LEU A 448 -29.29 -12.19 6.32
N LEU A 449 -28.93 -13.10 5.40
CA LEU A 449 -29.02 -12.86 3.96
C LEU A 449 -30.45 -12.53 3.52
N ALA A 450 -31.46 -13.19 4.09
CA ALA A 450 -32.87 -12.92 3.81
C ALA A 450 -33.32 -11.53 4.31
N LYS A 451 -32.69 -11.02 5.37
CA LYS A 451 -32.89 -9.64 5.88
C LYS A 451 -32.07 -8.59 5.11
N GLY A 452 -31.28 -8.99 4.11
CA GLY A 452 -30.49 -8.08 3.28
C GLY A 452 -29.10 -7.75 3.85
N VAL A 453 -28.67 -8.41 4.92
CA VAL A 453 -27.30 -8.26 5.46
C VAL A 453 -26.30 -8.84 4.46
N ARG A 454 -25.19 -8.12 4.22
CA ARG A 454 -24.08 -8.64 3.41
C ARG A 454 -23.21 -9.59 4.21
N VAL A 455 -23.07 -10.84 3.78
CA VAL A 455 -22.27 -11.88 4.46
C VAL A 455 -21.03 -12.20 3.64
N ALA A 456 -19.86 -11.90 4.21
CA ALA A 456 -18.56 -12.15 3.59
C ALA A 456 -17.74 -13.17 4.40
N LEU A 457 -17.44 -14.30 3.77
CA LEU A 457 -16.61 -15.38 4.29
C LEU A 457 -15.21 -15.25 3.69
N ILE A 458 -14.17 -15.08 4.50
CA ILE A 458 -12.81 -14.75 4.02
C ILE A 458 -11.80 -15.69 4.68
N TYR A 459 -11.02 -16.40 3.87
CA TYR A 459 -10.11 -17.44 4.35
C TYR A 459 -8.73 -17.34 3.69
N GLY A 460 -7.68 -17.40 4.50
CA GLY A 460 -6.28 -17.49 4.08
C GLY A 460 -5.94 -18.94 3.77
N ASP A 461 -5.12 -19.16 2.75
CA ASP A 461 -4.94 -20.49 2.19
C ASP A 461 -3.88 -21.37 2.83
N SER A 462 -3.16 -20.86 3.85
CA SER A 462 -2.21 -21.63 4.68
C SER A 462 -2.71 -21.94 6.10
N ASP A 463 -3.92 -21.49 6.47
CA ASP A 463 -4.51 -21.80 7.79
C ASP A 463 -5.06 -23.22 7.86
N TYR A 464 -4.70 -23.95 8.94
CA TYR A 464 -5.25 -25.27 9.22
C TYR A 464 -6.49 -25.21 10.12
N LEU A 465 -6.50 -24.32 11.12
CA LEU A 465 -7.50 -24.30 12.20
C LEU A 465 -8.93 -24.11 11.71
N CYS A 466 -9.15 -23.18 10.79
CA CYS A 466 -10.43 -22.93 10.16
C CYS A 466 -10.22 -22.88 8.63
N ASN A 467 -9.58 -23.91 8.08
CA ASN A 467 -9.09 -23.93 6.69
C ASN A 467 -10.13 -23.53 5.61
N TRP A 468 -9.62 -22.95 4.53
CA TRP A 468 -10.44 -22.41 3.44
C TRP A 468 -11.32 -23.43 2.72
N ARG A 469 -10.96 -24.73 2.70
CA ARG A 469 -11.81 -25.77 2.08
C ARG A 469 -13.07 -26.00 2.90
N GLY A 470 -12.93 -26.04 4.23
CA GLY A 470 -14.07 -26.04 5.14
C GLY A 470 -14.90 -24.76 5.00
N GLY A 471 -14.25 -23.60 4.92
CA GLY A 471 -14.92 -22.31 4.69
C GLY A 471 -15.71 -22.26 3.38
N GLU A 472 -15.17 -22.83 2.30
CA GLU A 472 -15.84 -22.95 1.01
C GLU A 472 -17.10 -23.82 1.14
N ALA A 473 -16.99 -24.98 1.79
CA ALA A 473 -18.12 -25.87 2.05
C ALA A 473 -19.22 -25.18 2.88
N VAL A 474 -18.84 -24.36 3.87
CA VAL A 474 -19.78 -23.51 4.64
C VAL A 474 -20.50 -22.52 3.73
N SER A 475 -19.79 -21.86 2.82
CA SER A 475 -20.42 -20.90 1.89
C SER A 475 -21.50 -21.53 1.01
N PHE A 476 -21.26 -22.76 0.55
CA PHE A 476 -22.25 -23.55 -0.20
C PHE A 476 -23.41 -23.99 0.67
N ALA A 477 -23.16 -24.40 1.92
CA ALA A 477 -24.23 -24.77 2.86
C ALA A 477 -25.13 -23.58 3.21
N VAL A 478 -24.56 -22.37 3.38
CA VAL A 478 -25.32 -21.12 3.58
C VAL A 478 -26.16 -20.81 2.35
N ALA A 479 -25.60 -20.91 1.14
CA ALA A 479 -26.34 -20.71 -0.11
C ALA A 479 -27.46 -21.74 -0.30
N ALA A 480 -27.28 -22.99 0.14
CA ALA A 480 -28.30 -24.03 0.10
C ALA A 480 -29.43 -23.77 1.13
N ALA A 481 -29.10 -23.21 2.29
CA ALA A 481 -30.08 -22.85 3.32
C ALA A 481 -30.85 -21.55 3.00
N ALA A 482 -30.36 -20.73 2.06
CA ALA A 482 -31.02 -19.52 1.59
C ALA A 482 -31.58 -19.72 0.15
N PRO A 483 -32.88 -19.99 -0.03
CA PRO A 483 -33.45 -20.40 -1.33
C PRO A 483 -33.13 -19.48 -2.52
N ASN A 484 -32.99 -18.17 -2.26
CA ASN A 484 -32.67 -17.18 -3.29
C ASN A 484 -31.19 -17.22 -3.74
N TYR A 485 -30.31 -17.94 -3.03
CA TYR A 485 -28.87 -17.97 -3.28
C TYR A 485 -28.34 -19.30 -3.81
N THR A 486 -29.09 -20.41 -3.70
CA THR A 486 -28.62 -21.75 -4.09
C THR A 486 -28.16 -21.81 -5.54
N SER A 487 -29.03 -21.47 -6.50
CA SER A 487 -28.64 -21.47 -7.93
C SER A 487 -27.64 -20.35 -8.26
N PRO A 488 -27.84 -19.09 -7.81
CA PRO A 488 -26.87 -18.01 -8.06
C PRO A 488 -25.45 -18.29 -7.61
N PHE A 489 -25.27 -18.73 -6.38
CA PHE A 489 -23.95 -18.96 -5.79
C PHE A 489 -23.26 -20.17 -6.43
N ASN A 490 -23.99 -21.25 -6.70
CA ASN A 490 -23.44 -22.43 -7.39
C ASN A 490 -23.00 -22.13 -8.83
N SER A 491 -23.65 -21.17 -9.49
CA SER A 491 -23.27 -20.73 -10.84
C SER A 491 -22.16 -19.67 -10.88
N ALA A 492 -21.81 -19.07 -9.73
CA ALA A 492 -20.80 -18.02 -9.64
C ALA A 492 -19.38 -18.61 -9.68
N GLY A 493 -18.52 -18.02 -10.50
CA GLY A 493 -17.10 -18.41 -10.63
C GLY A 493 -16.18 -17.59 -9.73
N TYR A 494 -14.97 -18.08 -9.50
CA TYR A 494 -13.91 -17.40 -8.78
C TYR A 494 -13.28 -16.30 -9.64
N SER A 495 -13.48 -15.04 -9.25
CA SER A 495 -12.87 -13.87 -9.89
C SER A 495 -11.66 -13.39 -9.08
N PRO A 496 -10.57 -12.89 -9.71
CA PRO A 496 -9.41 -12.36 -9.00
C PRO A 496 -9.77 -11.12 -8.17
N ILE A 497 -9.25 -11.01 -6.95
CA ILE A 497 -9.36 -9.80 -6.13
C ILE A 497 -8.30 -8.82 -6.63
N ILE A 498 -8.73 -7.83 -7.39
CA ILE A 498 -7.87 -6.80 -7.97
C ILE A 498 -7.67 -5.72 -6.91
N THR A 499 -6.48 -5.66 -6.32
CA THR A 499 -6.08 -4.63 -5.34
C THR A 499 -5.41 -3.46 -6.05
N ASN A 500 -4.45 -3.78 -6.92
CA ASN A 500 -3.70 -2.87 -7.76
C ASN A 500 -3.28 -3.58 -9.07
N GLU A 501 -2.45 -2.95 -9.89
CA GLU A 501 -1.97 -3.54 -11.16
C GLU A 501 -0.75 -4.47 -10.96
N SER A 502 -0.17 -4.55 -9.76
CA SER A 502 1.12 -5.22 -9.51
C SER A 502 0.99 -6.66 -9.01
N TYR A 503 -0.12 -7.04 -8.36
CA TYR A 503 -0.36 -8.43 -7.95
C TYR A 503 -1.84 -8.75 -7.73
N ILE A 504 -2.16 -10.06 -7.68
CA ILE A 504 -3.49 -10.58 -7.32
C ILE A 504 -3.38 -11.23 -5.93
N GLY A 505 -4.02 -10.63 -4.93
CA GLY A 505 -3.93 -11.10 -3.54
C GLY A 505 -4.84 -12.29 -3.19
N GLY A 506 -5.73 -12.69 -4.09
CA GLY A 506 -6.67 -13.79 -3.85
C GLY A 506 -7.76 -13.88 -4.90
N VAL A 507 -8.76 -14.70 -4.64
CA VAL A 507 -9.96 -14.86 -5.47
C VAL A 507 -11.24 -14.78 -4.64
N VAL A 508 -12.31 -14.29 -5.25
CA VAL A 508 -13.64 -14.18 -4.65
C VAL A 508 -14.70 -14.81 -5.54
N ARG A 509 -15.54 -15.64 -4.93
CA ARG A 509 -16.84 -16.08 -5.45
C ARG A 509 -17.92 -15.24 -4.79
N GLN A 510 -18.74 -14.56 -5.57
CA GLN A 510 -19.81 -13.69 -5.07
C GLN A 510 -21.11 -13.94 -5.84
N ALA A 511 -22.22 -14.08 -5.10
CA ALA A 511 -23.57 -13.93 -5.65
C ALA A 511 -24.37 -13.01 -4.72
N GLY A 512 -24.74 -11.84 -5.24
CA GLY A 512 -25.35 -10.77 -4.47
C GLY A 512 -24.63 -10.44 -3.17
N ASN A 513 -25.35 -10.56 -2.04
CA ASN A 513 -24.84 -10.26 -0.71
C ASN A 513 -24.02 -11.39 -0.06
N LEU A 514 -23.91 -12.57 -0.69
CA LEU A 514 -23.09 -13.68 -0.20
C LEU A 514 -21.78 -13.75 -0.99
N SER A 515 -20.66 -13.80 -0.29
CA SER A 515 -19.34 -14.01 -0.90
C SER A 515 -18.44 -14.95 -0.10
N PHE A 516 -17.62 -15.71 -0.80
CA PHE A 516 -16.51 -16.49 -0.27
C PHE A 516 -15.21 -16.03 -0.95
N SER A 517 -14.21 -15.68 -0.15
CA SER A 517 -12.89 -15.23 -0.63
C SER A 517 -11.79 -16.15 -0.11
N ARG A 518 -10.91 -16.57 -1.01
CA ARG A 518 -9.66 -17.26 -0.68
C ARG A 518 -8.50 -16.30 -0.93
N ILE A 519 -7.75 -15.99 0.12
CA ILE A 519 -6.59 -15.09 0.11
C ILE A 519 -5.32 -15.93 0.03
N TYR A 520 -4.42 -15.56 -0.88
CA TYR A 520 -3.19 -16.30 -1.14
C TYR A 520 -2.07 -15.89 -0.17
N ASP A 521 -1.19 -16.84 0.14
CA ASP A 521 0.00 -16.62 0.98
C ASP A 521 -0.35 -16.02 2.36
N ALA A 522 -1.43 -16.52 2.98
CA ALA A 522 -1.94 -16.00 4.24
C ALA A 522 -2.40 -17.10 5.21
N GLY A 523 -1.94 -16.98 6.46
CA GLY A 523 -2.32 -17.83 7.60
C GLY A 523 -3.58 -17.34 8.33
N HIS A 524 -3.68 -17.65 9.62
CA HIS A 524 -4.86 -17.38 10.44
C HIS A 524 -5.20 -15.89 10.53
N GLU A 525 -4.26 -15.04 10.94
CA GLU A 525 -4.45 -13.59 11.02
C GLU A 525 -4.27 -12.92 9.64
N ILE A 526 -5.16 -13.22 8.67
CA ILE A 526 -5.02 -12.85 7.24
C ILE A 526 -4.56 -11.39 7.03
N PRO A 527 -5.12 -10.36 7.70
CA PRO A 527 -4.70 -8.97 7.48
C PRO A 527 -3.24 -8.69 7.85
N ALA A 528 -2.60 -9.49 8.70
CA ALA A 528 -1.17 -9.39 8.97
C ALA A 528 -0.33 -9.84 7.76
N TYR A 529 -0.75 -10.93 7.10
CA TYR A 529 -0.07 -11.50 5.92
C TYR A 529 -0.32 -10.68 4.65
N GLN A 530 -1.58 -10.28 4.42
CA GLN A 530 -2.05 -9.63 3.20
C GLN A 530 -2.80 -8.31 3.49
N PRO A 531 -2.12 -7.30 4.07
CA PRO A 531 -2.77 -6.09 4.61
C PRO A 531 -3.50 -5.25 3.55
N GLU A 532 -2.90 -5.04 2.37
CA GLU A 532 -3.52 -4.28 1.28
C GLU A 532 -4.75 -5.00 0.71
N THR A 533 -4.63 -6.31 0.48
CA THR A 533 -5.72 -7.17 -0.02
C THR A 533 -6.90 -7.16 0.94
N MET A 534 -6.64 -7.35 2.22
CA MET A 534 -7.68 -7.39 3.24
C MET A 534 -8.35 -6.03 3.44
N PHE A 535 -7.59 -4.94 3.47
CA PHE A 535 -8.18 -3.60 3.54
C PHE A 535 -9.08 -3.30 2.33
N THR A 536 -8.62 -3.65 1.13
CA THR A 536 -9.39 -3.43 -0.12
C THR A 536 -10.70 -4.23 -0.12
N LEU A 537 -10.65 -5.49 0.32
CA LEU A 537 -11.83 -6.33 0.41
C LEU A 537 -12.79 -5.81 1.48
N PHE A 538 -12.27 -5.46 2.67
CA PHE A 538 -13.02 -4.84 3.76
C PHE A 538 -13.76 -3.58 3.30
N SER A 539 -13.06 -2.63 2.67
CA SER A 539 -13.66 -1.36 2.25
C SER A 539 -14.81 -1.59 1.25
N ARG A 540 -14.66 -2.54 0.32
CA ARG A 540 -15.71 -2.92 -0.65
C ARG A 540 -16.91 -3.59 0.01
N ILE A 541 -16.70 -4.38 1.06
CA ILE A 541 -17.77 -5.01 1.83
C ILE A 541 -18.63 -3.95 2.52
N ILE A 542 -18.01 -3.04 3.28
CA ILE A 542 -18.73 -2.07 4.11
C ILE A 542 -19.35 -0.91 3.31
N GLN A 543 -18.81 -0.57 2.13
CA GLN A 543 -19.39 0.45 1.26
C GLN A 543 -20.73 0.01 0.65
N GLY A 544 -20.92 -1.30 0.45
CA GLY A 544 -22.09 -1.82 -0.27
C GLY A 544 -22.09 -1.45 -1.77
N GLY A 545 -22.92 -2.13 -2.57
CA GLY A 545 -23.17 -1.77 -3.97
C GLY A 545 -22.05 -2.02 -4.99
N ASN A 546 -20.84 -2.37 -4.57
CA ASN A 546 -19.72 -2.72 -5.47
C ASN A 546 -19.45 -4.23 -5.48
N ASP A 547 -18.95 -4.74 -6.61
CA ASP A 547 -18.42 -6.09 -6.71
C ASP A 547 -17.10 -6.22 -5.93
N LEU A 548 -16.86 -7.38 -5.31
CA LEU A 548 -15.70 -7.56 -4.44
C LEU A 548 -14.39 -7.83 -5.21
N SER A 549 -14.48 -8.21 -6.48
CA SER A 549 -13.33 -8.55 -7.34
C SER A 549 -12.65 -7.30 -7.89
N SER A 550 -13.36 -6.49 -8.66
CA SER A 550 -12.84 -5.31 -9.34
C SER A 550 -13.17 -3.98 -8.63
N GLY A 551 -14.13 -3.99 -7.71
CA GLY A 551 -14.58 -2.78 -7.02
C GLY A 551 -15.50 -1.89 -7.86
N GLN A 552 -16.03 -2.39 -8.97
CA GLN A 552 -16.96 -1.68 -9.83
C GLN A 552 -18.39 -1.76 -9.28
N PRO A 553 -19.25 -0.77 -9.54
CA PRO A 553 -20.66 -0.83 -9.16
C PRO A 553 -21.36 -2.06 -9.74
N ALA A 554 -22.08 -2.79 -8.89
CA ALA A 554 -22.81 -3.99 -9.26
C ALA A 554 -24.21 -3.98 -8.62
N ASP A 555 -25.23 -4.34 -9.40
CA ASP A 555 -26.54 -4.62 -8.86
C ASP A 555 -26.52 -5.94 -8.08
N LEU A 556 -26.37 -5.85 -6.76
CA LEU A 556 -26.28 -7.02 -5.88
C LEU A 556 -27.54 -7.91 -5.92
N ALA A 557 -28.68 -7.45 -6.44
CA ALA A 557 -29.85 -8.32 -6.60
C ALA A 557 -29.65 -9.38 -7.70
N THR A 558 -28.85 -9.06 -8.73
CA THR A 558 -28.66 -9.91 -9.91
C THR A 558 -27.21 -10.36 -10.13
N PHE A 559 -26.26 -9.69 -9.49
CA PHE A 559 -24.83 -9.89 -9.70
C PHE A 559 -24.33 -11.29 -9.29
N ARG A 560 -23.46 -11.84 -10.15
CA ARG A 560 -22.72 -13.09 -9.93
C ARG A 560 -21.31 -12.91 -10.50
N SER A 561 -20.30 -13.31 -9.74
CA SER A 561 -18.90 -13.25 -10.17
C SER A 561 -18.63 -14.23 -11.31
N LYS A 562 -17.66 -13.90 -12.18
CA LYS A 562 -17.29 -14.66 -13.38
C LYS A 562 -15.86 -15.19 -13.26
N GLY A 563 -15.65 -16.47 -13.55
CA GLY A 563 -14.34 -17.10 -13.52
C GLY A 563 -14.46 -18.61 -13.37
N ASP A 564 -13.40 -19.26 -12.92
CA ASP A 564 -13.37 -20.71 -12.79
C ASP A 564 -14.32 -21.22 -11.71
N ALA A 565 -14.90 -22.41 -11.92
CA ALA A 565 -15.79 -23.02 -10.94
C ALA A 565 -15.08 -23.46 -9.66
N ASN A 566 -13.76 -23.70 -9.71
CA ASN A 566 -12.96 -24.15 -8.57
C ASN A 566 -11.74 -23.23 -8.40
N SER A 567 -11.32 -23.02 -7.16
CA SER A 567 -10.06 -22.32 -6.87
C SER A 567 -8.88 -23.30 -6.99
N THR A 568 -8.14 -23.21 -8.10
CA THR A 568 -7.07 -24.17 -8.47
C THR A 568 -5.65 -23.69 -8.14
N ALA A 569 -5.50 -22.49 -7.57
CA ALA A 569 -4.20 -21.91 -7.25
C ALA A 569 -3.41 -22.77 -6.23
N VAL A 570 -2.13 -22.97 -6.53
CA VAL A 570 -1.13 -23.65 -5.69
C VAL A 570 0.01 -22.68 -5.41
N ASN A 571 0.54 -22.72 -4.19
CA ASN A 571 1.57 -21.82 -3.69
C ASN A 571 2.83 -22.62 -3.32
N HIS A 572 3.95 -21.92 -3.15
CA HIS A 572 5.20 -22.52 -2.69
C HIS A 572 5.48 -22.05 -1.26
N ALA A 573 5.69 -23.00 -0.35
CA ALA A 573 5.97 -22.67 1.03
C ALA A 573 7.31 -21.92 1.16
N PRO A 574 7.36 -20.76 1.84
CA PRO A 574 8.62 -20.09 2.12
C PRO A 574 9.50 -20.93 3.07
N PRO A 575 10.81 -20.62 3.18
CA PRO A 575 11.65 -21.21 4.21
C PRO A 575 11.07 -20.98 5.60
N MET A 576 11.15 -22.00 6.48
CA MET A 576 10.68 -21.87 7.85
C MET A 576 11.51 -20.83 8.61
N ALA A 577 10.84 -19.91 9.29
CA ALA A 577 11.47 -18.88 10.09
C ALA A 577 12.03 -19.45 11.41
N LEU A 578 13.07 -18.79 11.93
CA LEU A 578 13.60 -19.11 13.25
C LEU A 578 12.65 -18.61 14.36
N PRO A 579 12.43 -19.39 15.44
CA PRO A 579 11.58 -18.97 16.55
C PRO A 579 12.07 -17.67 17.20
N THR A 580 11.14 -16.81 17.59
CA THR A 580 11.42 -15.63 18.42
C THR A 580 10.79 -15.84 19.79
N CYS A 581 11.62 -15.94 20.83
CA CYS A 581 11.16 -16.26 22.18
C CYS A 581 10.63 -15.01 22.91
N PHE A 582 9.31 -14.88 22.98
CA PHE A 582 8.62 -13.79 23.67
C PHE A 582 8.33 -14.19 25.12
N LEU A 583 8.82 -13.39 26.07
CA LEU A 583 8.78 -13.68 27.50
C LEU A 583 7.34 -13.82 28.04
N ARG A 584 6.37 -13.10 27.47
CA ARG A 584 4.96 -13.18 27.88
C ARG A 584 4.18 -14.31 27.23
N ASN A 585 4.83 -15.11 26.38
CA ASN A 585 4.23 -16.28 25.74
C ASN A 585 5.28 -17.39 25.52
N VAL A 586 5.98 -17.79 26.59
CA VAL A 586 7.12 -18.71 26.50
C VAL A 586 6.71 -20.06 25.91
N ALA A 587 5.58 -20.62 26.35
CA ALA A 587 5.13 -21.94 25.94
C ALA A 587 4.85 -22.04 24.43
N ALA A 588 4.38 -20.96 23.79
CA ALA A 588 4.04 -20.96 22.37
C ALA A 588 5.15 -20.41 21.46
N THR A 589 6.19 -19.76 22.01
CA THR A 589 7.16 -19.00 21.18
C THR A 589 8.63 -19.39 21.41
N CYS A 590 8.95 -20.08 22.51
CA CYS A 590 10.33 -20.40 22.87
C CYS A 590 10.65 -21.88 22.66
N SER A 591 11.80 -22.17 22.04
CA SER A 591 12.33 -23.53 21.91
C SER A 591 12.70 -24.12 23.28
N GLN A 592 12.84 -25.44 23.35
CA GLN A 592 13.24 -26.13 24.58
C GLN A 592 14.56 -25.58 25.15
N ASP A 593 15.54 -25.29 24.29
CA ASP A 593 16.83 -24.74 24.69
C ASP A 593 16.68 -23.31 25.26
N GLN A 594 15.87 -22.48 24.61
CA GLN A 594 15.55 -21.12 25.11
C GLN A 594 14.83 -21.17 26.46
N GLN A 595 13.92 -22.11 26.67
CA GLN A 595 13.25 -22.32 27.95
C GLN A 595 14.24 -22.73 29.05
N ILE A 596 15.19 -23.61 28.74
CA ILE A 596 16.27 -24.01 29.66
C ILE A 596 17.17 -22.80 30.00
N MET A 597 17.52 -21.98 29.00
CA MET A 597 18.29 -20.76 29.21
C MET A 597 17.55 -19.77 30.13
N LEU A 598 16.26 -19.56 29.89
CA LEU A 598 15.40 -18.71 30.74
C LEU A 598 15.32 -19.24 32.17
N GLN A 599 15.19 -20.56 32.36
CA GLN A 599 15.21 -21.18 33.70
C GLN A 599 16.56 -21.00 34.40
N ALA A 600 17.67 -21.05 33.66
CA ALA A 600 19.01 -20.86 34.18
C ALA A 600 19.39 -19.38 34.41
N GLY A 601 18.58 -18.42 33.94
CA GLY A 601 18.92 -17.00 33.94
C GLY A 601 20.03 -16.62 32.96
N SER A 602 20.21 -17.41 31.90
CA SER A 602 21.22 -17.22 30.85
C SER A 602 20.67 -16.42 29.67
N GLY A 603 21.52 -15.62 29.03
CA GLY A 603 21.15 -14.74 27.92
C GLY A 603 20.75 -13.33 28.37
N VAL A 604 20.13 -12.56 27.48
CA VAL A 604 19.68 -11.18 27.73
C VAL A 604 18.24 -11.02 27.26
N ILE A 605 17.40 -10.37 28.07
CA ILE A 605 16.03 -10.02 27.70
C ILE A 605 15.98 -8.53 27.34
N ILE A 606 15.51 -8.24 26.14
CA ILE A 606 15.40 -6.88 25.60
C ILE A 606 13.97 -6.71 25.11
N ASN A 607 13.25 -5.70 25.62
CA ASN A 607 11.84 -5.41 25.28
C ASN A 607 10.88 -6.63 25.36
N GLY A 608 11.11 -7.53 26.32
CA GLY A 608 10.30 -8.74 26.48
C GLY A 608 10.63 -9.88 25.51
N VAL A 609 11.73 -9.78 24.75
CA VAL A 609 12.25 -10.85 23.87
C VAL A 609 13.57 -11.40 24.43
N HIS A 610 13.72 -12.72 24.46
CA HIS A 610 14.95 -13.38 24.89
C HIS A 610 15.95 -13.54 23.73
N TYR A 611 17.20 -13.18 24.00
CA TYR A 611 18.36 -13.32 23.12
C TYR A 611 19.47 -14.09 23.84
N GLU A 612 20.27 -14.85 23.11
CA GLU A 612 21.43 -15.56 23.69
C GLU A 612 22.52 -14.58 24.13
N SER A 613 22.66 -13.46 23.42
CA SER A 613 23.56 -12.37 23.79
C SER A 613 23.03 -11.02 23.29
N GLU A 614 23.48 -9.93 23.91
CA GLU A 614 23.12 -8.57 23.49
C GLU A 614 23.53 -8.25 22.04
N ALA A 615 24.51 -8.96 21.48
CA ALA A 615 24.95 -8.78 20.09
C ALA A 615 23.95 -9.33 19.06
N GLN A 616 23.07 -10.27 19.43
CA GLN A 616 21.99 -10.76 18.55
C GLN A 616 20.87 -9.73 18.38
N TRP A 617 20.70 -8.86 19.37
CA TRP A 617 19.87 -7.68 19.20
C TRP A 617 20.64 -6.70 18.32
N SER A 618 20.29 -6.67 17.04
CA SER A 618 20.49 -5.47 16.25
C SER A 618 19.40 -4.49 16.65
N ALA A 619 19.68 -3.18 16.59
CA ALA A 619 18.61 -2.22 16.39
C ALA A 619 18.01 -2.59 15.04
N LYS A 620 17.10 -3.57 15.01
CA LYS A 620 16.45 -4.04 13.81
C LYS A 620 15.83 -2.80 13.23
N ASN A 621 16.40 -2.37 12.13
CA ASN A 621 15.83 -1.46 11.17
C ASN A 621 14.44 -0.98 11.59
N SER A 622 14.40 0.17 12.25
CA SER A 622 13.38 1.20 11.97
C SER A 622 13.43 1.64 10.48
N SER A 623 13.82 0.75 9.57
CA SER A 623 14.13 0.89 8.14
C SER A 623 13.61 -0.32 7.34
N ARG A 624 12.67 -1.10 7.91
CA ARG A 624 11.39 -1.29 7.20
C ARG A 624 10.42 -0.13 7.46
N ALA A 625 10.81 0.88 8.26
CA ALA A 625 10.15 2.17 8.30
C ALA A 625 10.74 3.04 7.17
N GLY A 626 10.17 2.88 5.98
CA GLY A 626 10.44 3.72 4.81
C GLY A 626 9.70 5.05 4.82
N ASP A 627 8.87 5.33 5.83
CA ASP A 627 8.15 6.59 5.98
C ASP A 627 8.74 7.38 7.15
N GLY A 628 8.88 8.70 6.99
CA GLY A 628 9.18 9.64 8.07
C GLY A 628 8.04 9.73 9.08
N MET A 629 7.66 8.60 9.67
CA MET A 629 6.52 8.46 10.55
C MET A 629 7.01 8.61 11.98
N LEU A 630 6.54 9.68 12.62
CA LEU A 630 6.83 10.03 14.01
C LEU A 630 6.48 8.85 14.93
N LEU A 631 7.50 8.28 15.58
CA LEU A 631 7.34 7.25 16.62
C LEU A 631 6.55 7.85 17.80
N GLY A 632 5.57 7.12 18.31
CA GLY A 632 4.89 7.48 19.57
C GLY A 632 5.59 6.84 20.75
N ASP A 633 6.07 7.66 21.69
CA ASP A 633 6.52 7.21 23.01
C ASP A 633 5.28 7.02 23.92
N ALA A 634 5.20 5.89 24.62
CA ALA A 634 4.10 5.59 25.54
C ALA A 634 4.12 6.51 26.77
N GLY A 635 3.02 7.23 27.03
CA GLY A 635 2.77 7.91 28.31
C GLY A 635 3.70 9.07 28.68
N ALA A 636 4.40 9.68 27.72
CA ALA A 636 5.20 10.88 27.98
C ALA A 636 4.33 12.15 27.97
N PRO A 637 4.30 12.98 29.04
CA PRO A 637 3.65 14.28 29.01
C PRO A 637 4.49 15.25 28.17
N GLY A 638 4.03 15.56 26.96
CA GLY A 638 4.71 16.45 26.02
C GLY A 638 3.71 17.37 25.30
N THR A 639 3.95 18.67 25.44
CA THR A 639 3.19 19.86 24.99
C THR A 639 2.51 19.76 23.62
N GLU A 640 1.17 19.88 23.60
CA GLU A 640 0.48 20.58 22.52
C GLU A 640 0.49 22.08 22.79
N SER A 641 0.98 22.88 21.84
CA SER A 641 0.47 24.23 21.60
C SER A 641 0.99 24.78 20.25
N VAL A 642 0.11 24.93 19.27
CA VAL A 642 -0.13 26.22 18.59
C VAL A 642 -1.64 26.34 18.35
N GLU A 643 -2.18 27.51 18.72
CA GLU A 643 -3.58 27.83 18.95
C GLU A 643 -4.54 27.72 17.76
N MET A 644 -5.81 27.48 18.12
CA MET A 644 -7.01 27.60 17.31
C MET A 644 -7.24 29.00 16.72
N MET A 645 -7.82 29.04 15.52
CA MET A 645 -8.86 30.03 15.21
C MET A 645 -10.14 29.32 14.77
N ALA A 646 -11.08 29.23 15.71
CA ALA A 646 -12.47 28.91 15.44
C ALA A 646 -13.18 30.14 14.87
N MET A 647 -14.03 29.96 13.86
CA MET A 647 -15.20 30.82 13.64
C MET A 647 -16.41 29.98 13.23
N THR A 648 -17.47 30.19 13.99
CA THR A 648 -18.82 29.59 13.93
C THR A 648 -19.55 29.81 12.60
N PRO A 649 -20.45 28.89 12.18
CA PRO A 649 -21.25 29.03 10.97
C PRO A 649 -22.57 29.78 11.23
N SER A 650 -22.76 30.93 10.56
CA SER A 650 -24.11 31.51 10.38
C SER A 650 -24.62 31.20 8.97
N THR A 651 -25.64 30.33 8.93
CA THR A 651 -26.69 30.18 7.92
C THR A 651 -26.66 31.11 6.69
N THR A 652 -26.45 30.53 5.49
CA THR A 652 -27.38 30.74 4.36
C THR A 652 -27.33 29.58 3.37
N LYS A 653 -28.51 29.25 2.85
CA LYS A 653 -28.91 28.08 2.05
C LYS A 653 -28.24 27.94 0.68
N SER A 654 -28.12 26.67 0.27
CA SER A 654 -28.26 26.10 -1.11
C SER A 654 -27.30 26.62 -2.19
N SER A 655 -26.69 25.80 -3.06
CA SER A 655 -27.01 24.45 -3.55
C SER A 655 -25.85 23.96 -4.43
N GLU A 656 -25.58 22.64 -4.36
CA GLU A 656 -25.00 21.75 -5.39
C GLU A 656 -23.54 21.94 -5.85
N LEU A 657 -22.64 20.96 -5.99
CA LEU A 657 -22.28 19.62 -5.44
C LEU A 657 -21.03 19.15 -6.28
N PRO A 658 -20.28 18.08 -5.91
CA PRO A 658 -18.81 17.99 -5.97
C PRO A 658 -18.29 16.85 -6.87
N ALA A 659 -16.96 16.75 -7.02
CA ALA A 659 -16.29 15.65 -7.71
C ALA A 659 -16.07 14.43 -6.79
N ILE A 660 -16.58 13.27 -7.20
CA ILE A 660 -16.38 11.93 -6.60
C ILE A 660 -15.69 11.06 -7.64
N GLY A 661 -14.65 10.32 -7.22
CA GLY A 661 -13.93 9.33 -8.02
C GLY A 661 -14.01 7.91 -7.43
N VAL A 662 -15.22 7.43 -7.16
CA VAL A 662 -15.61 6.00 -7.15
C VAL A 662 -16.98 5.98 -7.82
N PHE A 663 -17.12 5.28 -8.95
CA PHE A 663 -18.35 5.27 -9.74
C PHE A 663 -19.53 4.80 -8.88
N THR A 664 -20.69 5.45 -9.04
CA THR A 664 -22.01 4.97 -8.61
C THR A 664 -22.89 4.92 -9.85
N ALA A 665 -23.54 3.79 -10.09
CA ALA A 665 -24.52 3.65 -11.16
C ALA A 665 -25.75 4.52 -10.87
N ILE A 666 -26.24 5.26 -11.86
CA ILE A 666 -27.59 5.84 -11.84
C ILE A 666 -28.31 5.42 -13.11
N THR A 667 -29.25 4.49 -12.97
CA THR A 667 -30.41 4.39 -13.85
C THR A 667 -31.64 4.92 -13.12
N THR A 668 -32.44 5.76 -13.76
CA THR A 668 -33.83 6.03 -13.38
C THR A 668 -34.63 6.53 -14.61
N PRO A 669 -35.97 6.51 -14.58
CA PRO A 669 -36.82 5.57 -15.32
C PRO A 669 -37.52 6.21 -16.54
N ARG A 670 -38.04 5.39 -17.46
CA ARG A 670 -39.11 5.82 -18.40
C ARG A 670 -40.31 4.89 -18.31
N MET A 671 -41.48 5.52 -18.21
CA MET A 671 -42.80 4.90 -18.20
C MET A 671 -43.11 4.16 -19.52
N LYS A 672 -43.97 3.14 -19.38
CA LYS A 672 -44.48 2.19 -20.37
C LYS A 672 -45.42 2.80 -21.41
N GLU A 673 -45.61 1.98 -22.46
CA GLU A 673 -46.61 1.96 -23.55
C GLU A 673 -46.11 2.58 -24.88
N GLN A 674 -46.15 1.92 -26.05
CA GLN A 674 -46.86 0.73 -26.52
C GLN A 674 -46.15 0.13 -27.78
N ARG A 675 -46.50 -1.13 -28.10
CA ARG A 675 -45.95 -2.08 -29.10
C ARG A 675 -45.87 -1.62 -30.57
N SER A 676 -44.91 -2.19 -31.32
CA SER A 676 -45.12 -3.01 -32.55
C SER A 676 -43.80 -3.54 -33.18
N THR A 677 -43.62 -4.88 -33.19
CA THR A 677 -43.21 -5.79 -34.33
C THR A 677 -42.09 -5.34 -35.30
N GLU A 678 -41.06 -6.09 -35.74
CA GLU A 678 -40.79 -7.49 -36.18
C GLU A 678 -39.23 -7.62 -36.31
N MET A 679 -38.55 -8.71 -35.93
CA MET A 679 -38.25 -9.97 -36.66
C MET A 679 -37.08 -9.93 -37.69
N ASP A 680 -35.95 -10.53 -37.27
CA ASP A 680 -34.98 -11.43 -37.95
C ASP A 680 -34.16 -11.10 -39.22
N ILE A 681 -33.05 -11.89 -39.30
CA ILE A 681 -32.13 -12.20 -40.42
C ILE A 681 -30.97 -11.20 -40.58
N GLY A 682 -29.68 -11.55 -40.63
CA GLY A 682 -28.98 -12.79 -40.98
C GLY A 682 -27.85 -12.43 -41.96
N SER A 683 -26.71 -13.11 -41.83
CA SER A 683 -25.37 -12.74 -42.31
C SER A 683 -25.00 -13.12 -43.76
N ARG A 684 -24.04 -12.35 -44.35
CA ARG A 684 -23.16 -12.61 -45.53
C ARG A 684 -23.83 -12.46 -46.91
N SER A 685 -23.26 -11.82 -47.95
CA SER A 685 -21.90 -11.90 -48.53
C SER A 685 -21.60 -10.76 -49.54
N ILE A 686 -20.43 -10.12 -49.37
CA ILE A 686 -19.35 -9.71 -50.30
C ILE A 686 -19.60 -9.83 -51.84
N LEU A 687 -19.41 -8.75 -52.61
CA LEU A 687 -18.29 -8.56 -53.57
C LEU A 687 -18.33 -7.19 -54.30
N ASP A 688 -17.26 -6.42 -54.11
CA ASP A 688 -16.50 -5.56 -55.04
C ASP A 688 -17.20 -4.82 -56.21
N LEU A 689 -17.11 -3.47 -56.17
CA LEU A 689 -16.20 -2.61 -56.97
C LEU A 689 -16.75 -1.16 -56.90
N ILE A 690 -15.92 -0.12 -56.91
CA ILE A 690 -15.51 0.60 -58.13
C ILE A 690 -14.54 1.72 -57.73
N THR A 691 -13.47 1.97 -58.52
CA THR A 691 -12.96 3.35 -58.72
C THR A 691 -12.63 3.63 -60.19
N CYS A 692 -13.07 4.80 -60.67
CA CYS A 692 -12.84 5.46 -61.98
C CYS A 692 -13.45 4.74 -63.22
N LYS A 693 -14.06 5.38 -64.23
CA LYS A 693 -14.33 6.78 -64.64
C LYS A 693 -15.17 6.69 -65.95
N VAL A 694 -15.71 7.82 -66.45
CA VAL A 694 -16.12 8.06 -67.88
C VAL A 694 -17.48 7.48 -68.30
N THR A 695 -18.41 8.17 -68.97
CA THR A 695 -18.69 9.58 -69.32
C THR A 695 -20.13 9.60 -69.85
N ALA A 696 -20.80 10.74 -69.68
CA ALA A 696 -22.09 11.02 -70.29
C ALA A 696 -22.02 11.19 -71.82
N GLN A 697 -23.15 10.87 -72.47
CA GLN A 697 -23.63 11.50 -73.71
C GLN A 697 -25.14 11.76 -73.42
N ALA A 698 -25.49 12.89 -72.81
CA ALA A 698 -25.82 14.19 -73.44
C ALA A 698 -27.28 14.22 -73.99
N PRO A 699 -27.95 15.39 -74.14
CA PRO A 699 -27.42 16.75 -74.00
C PRO A 699 -28.35 17.78 -73.29
N ILE A 700 -27.77 18.97 -73.08
CA ILE A 700 -28.40 20.30 -72.91
C ILE A 700 -28.81 20.73 -71.48
N GLU A 701 -27.78 21.23 -70.79
CA GLU A 701 -27.75 22.41 -69.91
C GLU A 701 -28.48 23.65 -70.49
N THR A 702 -28.79 24.75 -69.78
CA THR A 702 -28.84 25.19 -68.38
C THR A 702 -29.37 26.64 -68.42
N ALA A 703 -29.93 27.14 -67.32
CA ALA A 703 -29.85 28.56 -66.99
C ALA A 703 -29.95 28.78 -65.47
N ARG A 704 -28.99 29.56 -64.92
CA ARG A 704 -29.03 30.26 -63.62
C ARG A 704 -30.21 31.29 -63.60
N PRO A 705 -30.52 32.07 -62.53
CA PRO A 705 -29.85 32.31 -61.23
C PRO A 705 -30.83 32.43 -60.00
N THR A 706 -30.27 32.80 -58.83
CA THR A 706 -30.84 33.49 -57.62
C THR A 706 -31.94 34.56 -57.88
N PRO A 707 -32.52 35.33 -56.90
CA PRO A 707 -32.64 35.31 -55.40
C PRO A 707 -34.09 35.69 -54.92
N GLN A 708 -34.23 36.26 -53.70
CA GLN A 708 -35.32 37.14 -53.13
C GLN A 708 -36.36 36.45 -52.21
N SER A 709 -36.82 37.01 -51.07
CA SER A 709 -36.64 38.35 -50.45
C SER A 709 -37.39 38.47 -49.10
N HIS A 710 -36.97 39.43 -48.25
CA HIS A 710 -37.80 40.37 -47.44
C HIS A 710 -38.70 39.83 -46.29
N LEU A 711 -39.04 40.53 -45.21
CA LEU A 711 -38.62 41.72 -44.45
C LEU A 711 -39.58 41.77 -43.22
N CYS A 712 -39.12 42.34 -42.10
CA CYS A 712 -39.88 43.05 -41.04
C CYS A 712 -40.95 42.38 -40.14
N SER A 713 -40.58 42.26 -38.86
CA SER A 713 -41.22 42.83 -37.63
C SER A 713 -42.75 42.80 -37.41
N LEU A 714 -43.20 42.19 -36.31
CA LEU A 714 -43.68 42.87 -35.08
C LEU A 714 -44.33 41.87 -34.08
N LEU A 715 -43.95 42.02 -32.80
CA LEU A 715 -44.61 41.46 -31.62
C LEU A 715 -45.97 42.15 -31.35
N GLN A 716 -46.94 41.40 -30.83
CA GLN A 716 -47.96 41.88 -29.87
C GLN A 716 -48.44 40.67 -29.03
N TYR A 717 -48.19 40.67 -27.70
CA TYR A 717 -49.12 41.08 -26.62
C TYR A 717 -50.27 40.07 -26.41
N TYR A 718 -50.63 39.55 -25.23
CA TYR A 718 -50.13 39.54 -23.85
C TYR A 718 -51.17 38.71 -23.03
N LEU A 719 -50.78 38.21 -21.86
CA LEU A 719 -51.64 37.88 -20.68
C LEU A 719 -52.62 36.69 -20.75
N SER A 720 -52.28 35.62 -20.04
CA SER A 720 -52.83 35.35 -18.69
C SER A 720 -52.54 33.89 -18.32
N TYR A 721 -51.57 33.66 -17.43
CA TYR A 721 -51.66 32.72 -16.30
C TYR A 721 -50.35 32.82 -15.53
N SER A 722 -50.37 33.70 -14.54
CA SER A 722 -49.30 33.94 -13.59
C SER A 722 -49.23 32.84 -12.51
N LYS A 723 -48.00 32.66 -12.00
CA LYS A 723 -47.58 32.00 -10.74
C LYS A 723 -47.16 30.53 -10.86
N PHE A 724 -45.91 30.31 -11.22
CA PHE A 724 -44.85 29.87 -10.28
C PHE A 724 -43.49 29.80 -11.00
N ARG A 725 -42.42 30.19 -10.31
CA ARG A 725 -40.98 30.14 -10.68
C ARG A 725 -40.45 31.15 -11.72
N ALA A 726 -40.01 32.28 -11.18
CA ALA A 726 -38.87 33.03 -11.69
C ALA A 726 -37.62 32.68 -10.85
N ARG A 727 -36.50 32.43 -11.55
CA ARG A 727 -35.07 32.54 -11.18
C ARG A 727 -34.26 31.32 -11.64
N SER A 728 -33.23 31.64 -12.43
CA SER A 728 -32.06 30.84 -12.80
C SER A 728 -32.13 30.02 -14.09
N ILE A 729 -32.33 30.70 -15.23
CA ILE A 729 -31.72 30.33 -16.52
C ILE A 729 -30.90 31.53 -16.99
N LYS A 730 -29.61 31.55 -16.62
CA LYS A 730 -28.52 32.34 -17.21
C LYS A 730 -27.25 31.66 -16.76
N PHE A 731 -26.68 30.78 -17.59
CA PHE A 731 -25.25 30.41 -17.67
C PHE A 731 -25.12 29.14 -18.53
N ALA A 732 -25.46 29.25 -19.83
CA ALA A 732 -25.13 28.24 -20.84
C ALA A 732 -25.33 28.83 -22.26
N MET A 733 -24.76 30.00 -22.51
CA MET A 733 -24.64 30.59 -23.86
C MET A 733 -23.43 31.52 -23.87
N ALA A 734 -22.22 30.94 -23.88
CA ALA A 734 -21.00 31.72 -24.05
C ALA A 734 -19.80 30.91 -24.59
N ASP A 735 -20.00 29.89 -25.43
CA ASP A 735 -18.87 29.15 -26.06
C ASP A 735 -19.06 28.91 -27.56
N PHE A 736 -19.55 29.93 -28.27
CA PHE A 736 -19.35 30.05 -29.71
C PHE A 736 -18.87 31.49 -29.98
N ILE A 737 -17.57 31.70 -29.81
CA ILE A 737 -16.87 32.92 -30.25
C ILE A 737 -15.95 32.51 -31.40
N ASP A 738 -16.10 33.21 -32.54
CA ASP A 738 -15.24 33.14 -33.72
C ASP A 738 -13.76 33.26 -33.32
N PRO A 739 -12.84 32.38 -33.77
CA PRO A 739 -11.42 32.45 -33.44
C PRO A 739 -10.72 33.75 -33.93
N ARG A 740 -11.39 34.58 -34.74
CA ARG A 740 -10.94 35.93 -35.11
C ARG A 740 -11.34 37.02 -34.12
N MET A 741 -12.16 36.71 -33.12
CA MET A 741 -12.52 37.61 -32.02
C MET A 741 -11.73 37.25 -30.75
N SER A 742 -10.42 37.50 -30.74
CA SER A 742 -9.68 37.55 -29.49
C SER A 742 -10.15 38.77 -28.69
N SER A 743 -10.80 38.53 -27.56
CA SER A 743 -11.09 39.58 -26.58
C SER A 743 -9.74 40.07 -26.01
N ILE A 744 -9.19 41.15 -26.55
CA ILE A 744 -7.96 41.78 -26.05
C ILE A 744 -8.27 42.41 -24.68
N LYS A 745 -7.97 41.68 -23.61
CA LYS A 745 -8.00 42.23 -22.25
C LYS A 745 -6.64 42.88 -21.96
N PRO A 746 -6.57 44.17 -21.60
CA PRO A 746 -5.31 44.80 -21.22
C PRO A 746 -4.77 44.15 -19.94
N ARG A 747 -3.44 43.98 -19.88
CA ARG A 747 -2.76 43.49 -18.67
C ARG A 747 -2.85 44.54 -17.57
N VAL A 748 -3.17 44.09 -16.37
CA VAL A 748 -3.33 44.98 -15.21
C VAL A 748 -2.00 45.10 -14.49
N ARG A 749 -1.57 46.34 -14.23
CA ARG A 749 -0.39 46.65 -13.42
C ARG A 749 -0.80 47.02 -12.00
N TYR A 750 -0.16 46.39 -11.03
CA TYR A 750 -0.36 46.62 -9.61
C TYR A 750 0.91 47.21 -9.01
N ASN A 751 0.74 48.18 -8.09
CA ASN A 751 1.80 48.77 -7.28
C ASN A 751 1.55 48.55 -5.78
N THR A 752 0.83 47.47 -5.47
CA THR A 752 0.26 47.16 -4.15
C THR A 752 0.98 45.98 -3.50
N ILE A 753 2.31 46.04 -3.42
CA ILE A 753 3.10 45.04 -2.70
C ILE A 753 2.86 45.26 -1.19
N GLY A 754 2.39 44.21 -0.50
CA GLY A 754 2.12 44.21 0.94
C GLY A 754 3.33 43.78 1.77
N GLY A 755 4.22 42.95 1.21
CA GLY A 755 5.41 42.48 1.91
C GLY A 755 6.35 41.65 1.05
N ILE A 756 7.58 41.47 1.52
CA ILE A 756 8.63 40.66 0.87
C ILE A 756 9.24 39.77 1.96
N ASN A 757 9.30 38.46 1.70
CA ASN A 757 9.90 37.50 2.63
C ASN A 757 10.70 36.44 1.84
N GLY A 758 12.02 36.37 2.04
CA GLY A 758 12.89 35.48 1.28
C GLY A 758 12.67 35.63 -0.24
N PRO A 759 12.39 34.55 -1.00
CA PRO A 759 12.12 34.61 -2.43
C PRO A 759 10.67 35.03 -2.80
N LEU A 760 9.83 35.37 -1.82
CA LEU A 760 8.40 35.62 -1.99
C LEU A 760 8.07 37.12 -1.94
N VAL A 761 7.17 37.55 -2.83
CA VAL A 761 6.57 38.88 -2.89
C VAL A 761 5.07 38.74 -2.71
N ILE A 762 4.52 39.40 -1.71
CA ILE A 762 3.09 39.35 -1.37
C ILE A 762 2.43 40.60 -1.93
N LEU A 763 1.42 40.43 -2.78
CA LEU A 763 0.60 41.51 -3.34
C LEU A 763 -0.78 41.53 -2.71
N ASP A 764 -1.24 42.73 -2.38
CA ASP A 764 -2.60 43.03 -1.93
C ASP A 764 -3.44 43.64 -3.07
N ASN A 765 -4.76 43.57 -2.96
CA ASN A 765 -5.71 44.18 -3.90
C ASN A 765 -5.59 43.73 -5.37
N VAL A 766 -5.13 42.50 -5.60
CA VAL A 766 -5.09 41.90 -6.92
C VAL A 766 -6.49 41.40 -7.30
N LYS A 767 -6.95 41.70 -8.51
CA LYS A 767 -8.26 41.25 -9.01
C LYS A 767 -8.12 39.92 -9.73
N PHE A 768 -8.77 38.89 -9.19
CA PHE A 768 -8.85 37.54 -9.79
C PHE A 768 -7.49 36.92 -10.15
N PRO A 769 -6.50 36.88 -9.23
CA PRO A 769 -5.23 36.20 -9.50
C PRO A 769 -5.46 34.73 -9.82
N ARG A 770 -4.74 34.19 -10.82
CA ARG A 770 -4.80 32.77 -11.19
C ARG A 770 -3.62 32.02 -10.59
N TYR A 771 -3.84 30.75 -10.26
CA TYR A 771 -2.77 29.84 -9.82
C TYR A 771 -1.80 29.55 -10.97
N ASN A 772 -0.50 29.48 -10.69
CA ASN A 772 0.58 29.31 -11.68
C ASN A 772 0.67 30.42 -12.74
N GLU A 773 0.04 31.57 -12.51
CA GLU A 773 0.10 32.71 -13.43
C GLU A 773 1.48 33.36 -13.43
N ILE A 774 1.99 33.70 -14.61
CA ILE A 774 3.24 34.45 -14.73
C ILE A 774 3.01 35.93 -14.52
N VAL A 775 3.92 36.54 -13.78
CA VAL A 775 3.97 37.98 -13.54
C VAL A 775 5.34 38.54 -13.92
N SER A 776 5.35 39.79 -14.36
CA SER A 776 6.57 40.55 -14.62
C SER A 776 6.68 41.66 -13.58
N LEU A 777 7.82 41.75 -12.91
CA LEU A 777 8.14 42.77 -11.91
C LEU A 777 9.13 43.76 -12.52
N THR A 778 8.75 45.03 -12.61
CA THR A 778 9.65 46.12 -12.98
C THR A 778 10.14 46.82 -11.71
N LEU A 779 11.42 46.68 -11.41
CA LEU A 779 12.08 47.27 -10.25
C LEU A 779 12.26 48.79 -10.43
N PRO A 780 12.60 49.53 -9.36
CA PRO A 780 12.78 50.99 -9.41
C PRO A 780 13.96 51.44 -10.28
N ASP A 781 14.95 50.57 -10.48
CA ASP A 781 16.11 50.78 -11.34
C ASP A 781 15.81 50.49 -12.83
N GLY A 782 14.59 50.01 -13.13
CA GLY A 782 14.16 49.62 -14.47
C GLY A 782 14.48 48.18 -14.84
N THR A 783 15.11 47.39 -13.96
CA THR A 783 15.32 45.96 -14.21
C THR A 783 14.00 45.20 -14.17
N GLU A 784 13.81 44.28 -15.11
CA GLU A 784 12.63 43.41 -15.17
C GLU A 784 12.99 42.02 -14.63
N ARG A 785 12.10 41.48 -13.79
CA ARG A 785 12.17 40.12 -13.24
C ARG A 785 10.89 39.38 -13.53
N SER A 786 10.99 38.06 -13.56
CA SER A 786 9.83 37.18 -13.76
C SER A 786 9.44 36.51 -12.45
N GLY A 787 8.16 36.21 -12.30
CA GLY A 787 7.69 35.45 -11.16
C GLY A 787 6.45 34.65 -11.48
N GLN A 788 6.11 33.75 -10.56
CA GLN A 788 4.95 32.87 -10.66
C GLN A 788 4.08 33.00 -9.43
N VAL A 789 2.77 33.07 -9.62
CA VAL A 789 1.79 33.04 -8.52
C VAL A 789 1.75 31.63 -7.94
N LEU A 790 2.14 31.50 -6.68
CA LEU A 790 2.08 30.26 -5.91
C LEU A 790 0.78 30.11 -5.14
N GLU A 791 0.22 31.20 -4.61
CA GLU A 791 -1.01 31.16 -3.83
C GLU A 791 -1.87 32.38 -4.12
N ALA A 792 -3.18 32.16 -4.16
CA ALA A 792 -4.18 33.20 -4.33
C ALA A 792 -5.27 33.04 -3.27
N ARG A 793 -5.43 34.03 -2.39
CA ARG A 793 -6.47 34.04 -1.35
C ARG A 793 -7.24 35.36 -1.38
N GLY A 794 -8.46 35.32 -1.88
CA GLY A 794 -9.30 36.52 -2.02
C GLY A 794 -8.66 37.54 -2.96
N ASN A 795 -8.25 38.69 -2.43
CA ASN A 795 -7.57 39.77 -3.15
C ASN A 795 -6.03 39.76 -2.94
N ARG A 796 -5.49 38.74 -2.29
CA ARG A 796 -4.04 38.56 -2.06
C ARG A 796 -3.46 37.53 -3.01
N ALA A 797 -2.27 37.83 -3.53
CA ALA A 797 -1.48 36.90 -4.35
C ALA A 797 -0.07 36.80 -3.78
N VAL A 798 0.41 35.57 -3.58
CA VAL A 798 1.80 35.27 -3.21
C VAL A 798 2.54 34.89 -4.49
N VAL A 799 3.52 35.71 -4.85
CA VAL A 799 4.34 35.54 -6.05
C VAL A 799 5.74 35.12 -5.62
N GLN A 800 6.26 34.08 -6.25
CA GLN A 800 7.67 33.73 -6.17
C GLN A 800 8.44 34.38 -7.33
N VAL A 801 9.53 35.08 -7.02
CA VAL A 801 10.37 35.74 -8.03
C VAL A 801 11.52 34.82 -8.42
N PHE A 802 11.71 34.60 -9.73
CA PHE A 802 12.71 33.67 -10.24
C PHE A 802 14.13 34.13 -9.98
N GLU A 803 14.43 35.40 -10.25
CA GLU A 803 15.77 35.99 -10.08
C GLU A 803 16.03 36.49 -8.65
N GLY A 804 15.14 36.17 -7.70
CA GLY A 804 15.21 36.60 -6.29
C GLY A 804 14.60 37.99 -6.03
N THR A 805 14.61 38.40 -4.75
CA THR A 805 13.91 39.62 -4.27
C THR A 805 14.84 40.78 -3.94
N THR A 806 16.15 40.64 -4.15
CA THR A 806 17.15 41.68 -3.87
C THR A 806 16.88 42.93 -4.69
N GLY A 807 16.68 44.08 -4.04
CA GLY A 807 16.41 45.36 -4.71
C GLY A 807 14.93 45.63 -5.05
N VAL A 808 14.00 44.74 -4.66
CA VAL A 808 12.57 44.98 -4.81
C VAL A 808 12.09 45.98 -3.74
N ASP A 809 11.55 47.13 -4.18
CA ASP A 809 10.97 48.14 -3.30
C ASP A 809 9.44 47.99 -3.20
N VAL A 810 8.90 48.08 -1.98
CA VAL A 810 7.47 47.86 -1.71
C VAL A 810 6.55 48.90 -2.37
N LYS A 811 7.02 50.15 -2.56
CA LYS A 811 6.20 51.26 -3.08
C LYS A 811 6.45 51.55 -4.56
N LYS A 812 7.66 51.35 -5.03
CA LYS A 812 8.12 51.77 -6.37
C LYS A 812 8.08 50.63 -7.40
N THR A 813 8.18 49.38 -6.97
CA THR A 813 8.12 48.24 -7.88
C THR A 813 6.70 48.09 -8.45
N LYS A 814 6.63 47.81 -9.75
CA LYS A 814 5.36 47.57 -10.47
C LYS A 814 5.30 46.11 -10.88
N VAL A 815 4.14 45.49 -10.70
CA VAL A 815 3.92 44.08 -11.05
C VAL A 815 2.80 43.98 -12.09
N GLU A 816 3.11 43.41 -13.25
CA GLU A 816 2.18 43.17 -14.35
C GLU A 816 1.79 41.69 -14.41
N PHE A 817 0.49 41.39 -14.40
CA PHE A 817 -0.04 40.03 -14.47
C PHE A 817 -0.32 39.65 -15.94
N SER A 818 0.20 38.50 -16.39
CA SER A 818 0.13 38.07 -17.79
C SER A 818 -1.22 37.46 -18.19
N GLY A 819 -1.99 36.92 -17.24
CA GLY A 819 -3.27 36.25 -17.46
C GLY A 819 -3.17 34.76 -17.80
N HIS A 820 -1.98 34.19 -17.94
CA HIS A 820 -1.76 32.81 -18.35
C HIS A 820 -0.62 32.15 -17.57
N SER A 821 -0.57 30.81 -17.60
CA SER A 821 0.55 30.01 -17.09
C SER A 821 1.84 30.23 -17.90
N LEU A 822 2.96 29.72 -17.39
CA LEU A 822 4.24 29.79 -18.11
C LEU A 822 4.18 28.96 -19.39
N LYS A 823 4.46 29.61 -20.51
CA LYS A 823 4.49 28.99 -21.84
C LYS A 823 5.85 29.16 -22.48
N LEU A 824 6.31 28.11 -23.16
CA LEU A 824 7.51 28.13 -23.98
C LEU A 824 7.10 28.30 -25.45
N GLY A 825 7.75 29.23 -26.13
CA GLY A 825 7.67 29.33 -27.58
C GLY A 825 8.51 28.23 -28.22
N VAL A 826 7.86 27.21 -28.77
CA VAL A 826 8.52 26.05 -29.38
C VAL A 826 8.64 26.23 -30.89
N SER A 827 9.73 25.72 -31.46
CA SER A 827 9.97 25.66 -32.90
C SER A 827 11.04 24.59 -33.20
N GLU A 828 11.03 24.06 -34.42
CA GLU A 828 12.10 23.18 -34.91
C GLU A 828 13.47 23.87 -34.89
N ASP A 829 13.53 25.19 -35.07
CA ASP A 829 14.74 26.04 -35.05
C ASP A 829 15.47 26.05 -33.70
N MET A 830 14.92 25.41 -32.67
CA MET A 830 15.58 25.23 -31.37
C MET A 830 16.65 24.13 -31.39
N LEU A 831 16.66 23.25 -32.40
CA LEU A 831 17.73 22.25 -32.59
C LEU A 831 19.06 22.96 -32.87
N GLY A 832 20.14 22.55 -32.21
CA GLY A 832 21.46 23.19 -32.32
C GLY A 832 21.59 24.52 -31.59
N ARG A 833 20.59 24.91 -30.79
CA ARG A 833 20.62 26.14 -29.98
C ARG A 833 20.89 25.84 -28.52
N THR A 834 21.44 26.84 -27.82
CA THR A 834 21.66 26.79 -26.37
C THR A 834 20.83 27.84 -25.64
N PHE A 835 20.07 27.40 -24.65
CA PHE A 835 19.19 28.20 -23.81
C PHE A 835 19.64 28.16 -22.35
N ASP A 836 19.30 29.20 -21.59
CA ASP A 836 19.40 29.17 -20.13
C ASP A 836 18.23 28.41 -19.47
N GLY A 837 18.25 28.31 -18.14
CA GLY A 837 17.18 27.69 -17.35
C GLY A 837 15.82 28.38 -17.42
N SER A 838 15.75 29.58 -17.99
CA SER A 838 14.53 30.36 -18.23
C SER A 838 14.05 30.29 -19.70
N GLY A 839 14.77 29.56 -20.58
CA GLY A 839 14.44 29.42 -22.00
C GLY A 839 14.88 30.60 -22.88
N ARG A 840 15.79 31.46 -22.39
CA ARG A 840 16.39 32.55 -23.18
C ARG A 840 17.63 32.02 -23.90
N ALA A 841 17.83 32.42 -25.15
CA ALA A 841 19.00 31.99 -25.92
C ALA A 841 20.29 32.63 -25.38
N ILE A 842 21.31 31.80 -25.10
CA ILE A 842 22.63 32.23 -24.58
C ILE A 842 23.78 32.01 -25.58
N ASP A 843 23.46 31.45 -26.75
CA ASP A 843 24.39 31.22 -27.87
C ASP A 843 24.66 32.46 -28.74
N LYS A 844 24.16 33.63 -28.34
CA LYS A 844 24.19 34.89 -29.11
C LYS A 844 23.41 34.81 -30.44
N GLY A 845 22.61 33.78 -30.66
CA GLY A 845 21.69 33.72 -31.78
C GLY A 845 20.47 34.63 -31.60
N PRO A 846 19.65 34.81 -32.65
CA PRO A 846 18.43 35.60 -32.57
C PRO A 846 17.41 34.95 -31.62
N LYS A 847 16.41 35.73 -31.21
CA LYS A 847 15.26 35.23 -30.46
C LYS A 847 14.51 34.20 -31.31
N VAL A 848 14.15 33.07 -30.71
CA VAL A 848 13.40 31.99 -31.39
C VAL A 848 12.05 32.54 -31.87
N LEU A 849 11.75 32.30 -33.14
CA LEU A 849 10.43 32.58 -33.71
C LEU A 849 9.54 31.38 -33.39
N ALA A 850 8.65 31.53 -32.42
CA ALA A 850 7.79 30.44 -31.97
C ALA A 850 6.73 30.09 -33.05
N GLU A 851 6.60 28.80 -33.34
CA GLU A 851 5.51 28.26 -34.15
C GLU A 851 4.24 28.10 -33.31
N ASP A 852 4.41 27.67 -32.06
CA ASP A 852 3.34 27.59 -31.06
C ASP A 852 3.87 27.93 -29.66
N TYR A 853 2.95 28.25 -28.75
CA TYR A 853 3.23 28.51 -27.34
C TYR A 853 2.58 27.45 -26.46
N LEU A 854 3.39 26.48 -26.04
CA LEU A 854 2.95 25.34 -25.23
C LEU A 854 3.16 25.60 -23.74
N ASP A 855 2.26 25.09 -22.90
CA ASP A 855 2.43 25.12 -21.44
C ASP A 855 3.60 24.21 -21.03
N ILE A 856 4.46 24.72 -20.15
CA ILE A 856 5.64 23.96 -19.70
C ILE A 856 5.26 22.75 -18.82
N ASN A 857 4.08 22.79 -18.20
CA ASN A 857 3.59 21.70 -17.36
C ASN A 857 3.18 20.46 -18.18
N GLY A 858 3.05 20.60 -19.50
CA GLY A 858 2.64 19.53 -20.40
C GLY A 858 1.17 19.14 -20.23
N GLN A 859 0.78 18.06 -20.89
CA GLN A 859 -0.54 17.43 -20.72
C GLN A 859 -0.36 15.94 -20.37
N PRO A 860 -1.16 15.39 -19.45
CA PRO A 860 -1.05 13.97 -19.12
C PRO A 860 -1.44 13.11 -20.32
N ILE A 861 -0.57 12.18 -20.69
CA ILE A 861 -0.83 11.23 -21.78
C ILE A 861 -1.86 10.20 -21.32
N ASN A 862 -2.95 10.04 -22.08
CA ASN A 862 -4.00 9.06 -21.79
C ASN A 862 -3.40 7.63 -21.77
N PRO A 863 -3.56 6.86 -20.68
CA PRO A 863 -3.03 5.50 -20.58
C PRO A 863 -3.48 4.57 -21.72
N TYR A 864 -4.72 4.68 -22.20
CA TYR A 864 -5.23 3.84 -23.29
C TYR A 864 -4.53 4.11 -24.63
N SER A 865 -4.11 5.36 -24.84
CA SER A 865 -3.42 5.78 -26.06
C SER A 865 -1.91 5.55 -26.00
N ARG A 866 -1.36 5.02 -24.90
CA ARG A 866 0.06 4.69 -24.79
C ARG A 866 0.35 3.38 -25.51
N VAL A 867 1.48 3.35 -26.22
CA VAL A 867 2.00 2.15 -26.86
C VAL A 867 3.18 1.63 -26.05
N TYR A 868 3.20 0.31 -25.83
CA TYR A 868 4.24 -0.34 -25.06
C TYR A 868 5.61 -0.30 -25.78
N PRO A 869 6.71 0.10 -25.12
CA PRO A 869 8.06 0.09 -25.69
C PRO A 869 8.61 -1.31 -25.98
N GLU A 870 9.05 -1.56 -27.22
CA GLU A 870 9.61 -2.87 -27.63
C GLU A 870 10.92 -2.76 -28.43
N GLU A 871 11.30 -1.57 -28.89
CA GLU A 871 12.52 -1.36 -29.69
C GLU A 871 13.70 -1.04 -28.76
N MET A 872 14.85 -1.66 -28.97
CA MET A 872 16.04 -1.40 -28.17
C MET A 872 16.81 -0.18 -28.70
N ILE A 873 17.21 0.71 -27.79
CA ILE A 873 18.23 1.73 -28.05
C ILE A 873 19.59 1.11 -27.76
N SER A 874 20.51 1.21 -28.72
CA SER A 874 21.92 0.88 -28.49
C SER A 874 22.61 2.13 -27.98
N THR A 875 23.16 2.03 -26.77
CA THR A 875 23.91 3.10 -26.12
C THR A 875 25.40 3.02 -26.42
N GLY A 876 25.87 1.91 -26.99
CA GLY A 876 27.29 1.65 -27.26
C GLY A 876 28.07 1.15 -26.05
N ILE A 877 27.47 1.16 -24.85
CA ILE A 877 28.09 0.69 -23.60
C ILE A 877 27.64 -0.75 -23.33
N SER A 878 28.58 -1.70 -23.34
CA SER A 878 28.30 -3.14 -23.16
C SER A 878 27.52 -3.46 -21.88
N ALA A 879 27.87 -2.83 -20.76
CA ALA A 879 27.20 -3.02 -19.47
C ALA A 879 25.73 -2.56 -19.47
N ILE A 880 25.39 -1.54 -20.27
CA ILE A 880 24.00 -1.07 -20.42
C ILE A 880 23.29 -1.95 -21.45
N ASP A 881 23.85 -2.07 -22.65
CA ASP A 881 23.20 -2.72 -23.78
C ASP A 881 22.94 -4.21 -23.54
N THR A 882 23.84 -4.92 -22.85
CA THR A 882 23.72 -6.37 -22.63
C THR A 882 23.05 -6.75 -21.30
N MET A 883 23.35 -6.02 -20.21
CA MET A 883 22.86 -6.39 -18.87
C MET A 883 21.55 -5.67 -18.51
N ASN A 884 21.37 -4.44 -18.99
CA ASN A 884 20.26 -3.56 -18.60
C ASN A 884 19.72 -2.80 -19.81
N SER A 885 19.37 -3.52 -20.88
CA SER A 885 19.02 -2.92 -22.17
C SER A 885 17.88 -1.90 -22.04
N ILE A 886 18.00 -0.78 -22.74
CA ILE A 886 17.04 0.34 -22.69
C ILE A 886 16.07 0.24 -23.86
N ALA A 887 14.77 0.24 -23.57
CA ALA A 887 13.72 0.30 -24.57
C ALA A 887 13.43 1.75 -25.00
N ARG A 888 13.06 1.93 -26.26
CA ARG A 888 12.68 3.22 -26.85
C ARG A 888 11.35 3.71 -26.30
N GLY A 889 11.40 4.80 -25.53
CA GLY A 889 10.26 5.29 -24.75
C GLY A 889 10.35 4.99 -23.25
N GLN A 890 11.38 4.27 -22.81
CA GLN A 890 11.62 3.96 -21.40
C GLN A 890 12.13 5.17 -20.63
N LYS A 891 11.83 5.19 -19.34
CA LYS A 891 12.42 6.11 -18.36
C LYS A 891 13.36 5.35 -17.42
N ILE A 892 14.67 5.59 -17.55
CA ILE A 892 15.70 4.87 -16.79
C ILE A 892 16.78 5.84 -16.26
N PRO A 893 16.90 6.00 -14.93
CA PRO A 893 17.84 6.92 -14.32
C PRO A 893 19.26 6.33 -14.23
N ILE A 894 20.25 7.21 -14.12
CA ILE A 894 21.61 6.89 -13.71
C ILE A 894 21.82 7.41 -12.28
N PHE A 895 22.04 6.48 -11.36
CA PHE A 895 22.39 6.77 -9.97
C PHE A 895 23.90 6.85 -9.86
N SER A 896 24.40 8.04 -9.57
CA SER A 896 25.81 8.31 -9.38
C SER A 896 26.07 8.90 -8.01
N ALA A 897 27.31 9.33 -7.77
CA ALA A 897 27.70 10.06 -6.59
C ALA A 897 28.66 11.19 -6.93
N ALA A 898 28.87 12.09 -5.97
CA ALA A 898 29.82 13.18 -6.12
C ALA A 898 31.23 12.66 -6.42
N GLY A 899 31.84 13.19 -7.48
CA GLY A 899 33.18 12.84 -7.95
C GLY A 899 33.26 11.64 -8.89
N LEU A 900 32.16 10.94 -9.19
CA LEU A 900 32.14 9.84 -10.16
C LEU A 900 31.91 10.34 -11.60
N PRO A 901 32.36 9.60 -12.62
CA PRO A 901 32.34 10.05 -14.02
C PRO A 901 30.97 9.89 -14.72
N HIS A 902 29.89 10.36 -14.11
CA HIS A 902 28.54 10.26 -14.69
C HIS A 902 28.34 11.21 -15.89
N ASN A 903 29.06 12.32 -15.94
CA ASN A 903 28.94 13.28 -17.03
C ASN A 903 29.58 12.74 -18.31
N GLU A 904 30.71 12.05 -18.17
CA GLU A 904 31.43 11.37 -19.24
C GLU A 904 30.61 10.22 -19.82
N ILE A 905 29.93 9.45 -18.96
CA ILE A 905 28.99 8.40 -19.38
C ILE A 905 27.81 9.01 -20.13
N ALA A 906 27.22 10.10 -19.62
CA ALA A 906 26.12 10.80 -20.28
C ALA A 906 26.52 11.32 -21.66
N ALA A 907 27.70 11.92 -21.77
CA ALA A 907 28.26 12.39 -23.04
C ALA A 907 28.51 11.21 -24.00
N SER A 908 29.04 10.09 -23.49
CA SER A 908 29.20 8.85 -24.28
C SER A 908 27.87 8.35 -24.85
N ILE A 909 26.82 8.32 -24.02
CA ILE A 909 25.48 7.92 -24.46
C ILE A 909 24.96 8.90 -25.52
N CYS A 910 25.10 10.22 -25.33
CA CYS A 910 24.69 11.21 -26.33
C CYS A 910 25.37 10.99 -27.69
N ARG A 911 26.66 10.67 -27.71
CA ARG A 911 27.42 10.46 -28.95
C ARG A 911 27.02 9.18 -29.67
N GLN A 912 26.74 8.13 -28.91
CA GLN A 912 26.63 6.75 -29.41
C GLN A 912 25.19 6.27 -29.57
N ALA A 913 24.22 6.96 -28.96
CA ALA A 913 22.81 6.56 -28.96
C ALA A 913 22.28 6.45 -30.39
N SER A 914 21.85 5.24 -30.73
CA SER A 914 21.23 4.91 -32.02
C SER A 914 20.25 3.75 -31.84
N LEU A 915 19.47 3.44 -32.87
CA LEU A 915 18.61 2.25 -32.86
C LEU A 915 19.44 0.99 -33.13
N ALA A 916 19.27 -0.04 -32.31
CA ALA A 916 20.06 -1.28 -32.41
C ALA A 916 19.87 -2.03 -33.75
N LYS A 917 18.67 -1.93 -34.34
CA LYS A 917 18.39 -2.28 -35.74
C LYS A 917 17.42 -1.26 -36.31
N PRO A 918 17.74 -0.56 -37.41
CA PRO A 918 16.75 0.23 -38.12
C PRO A 918 15.67 -0.72 -38.65
N THR A 919 14.40 -0.46 -38.32
CA THR A 919 13.25 -1.12 -38.94
C THR A 919 13.29 -0.85 -40.45
N LYS A 920 12.68 -1.73 -41.27
CA LYS A 920 12.66 -1.62 -42.74
C LYS A 920 11.97 -0.36 -43.28
N ASP A 921 11.38 0.46 -42.41
CA ASP A 921 10.70 1.70 -42.77
C ASP A 921 11.71 2.83 -42.98
N VAL A 922 11.63 3.46 -44.16
CA VAL A 922 12.54 4.53 -44.64
C VAL A 922 12.60 5.72 -43.68
N HIS A 923 11.56 5.93 -42.87
CA HIS A 923 11.50 6.99 -41.87
C HIS A 923 12.27 6.66 -40.58
N ASP A 924 12.13 5.46 -40.00
CA ASP A 924 12.79 5.12 -38.73
C ASP A 924 14.30 4.89 -38.87
N GLY A 925 14.77 4.54 -40.08
CA GLY A 925 16.19 4.33 -40.37
C GLY A 925 17.00 5.59 -40.66
N HIS A 926 16.37 6.78 -40.71
CA HIS A 926 17.06 8.03 -41.05
C HIS A 926 17.73 8.64 -39.82
N GLU A 927 19.04 8.85 -39.86
CA GLU A 927 19.79 9.39 -38.70
C GLU A 927 19.31 10.76 -38.22
N GLU A 928 18.70 11.57 -39.09
CA GLU A 928 18.17 12.90 -38.73
C GLU A 928 16.88 12.85 -37.89
N ASN A 929 16.27 11.67 -37.75
CA ASN A 929 15.08 11.50 -36.91
C ASN A 929 15.41 11.28 -35.43
N PHE A 930 16.67 11.10 -35.07
CA PHE A 930 17.09 11.04 -33.67
C PHE A 930 17.54 12.42 -33.18
N SER A 931 16.94 12.91 -32.10
CA SER A 931 17.24 14.23 -31.53
C SER A 931 17.46 14.12 -30.03
N ILE A 932 18.32 14.98 -29.49
CA ILE A 932 18.68 14.96 -28.08
C ILE A 932 18.26 16.26 -27.44
N VAL A 933 17.56 16.18 -26.31
CA VAL A 933 17.28 17.34 -25.47
C VAL A 933 18.05 17.17 -24.17
N PHE A 934 18.98 18.08 -23.91
CA PHE A 934 19.86 18.00 -22.76
C PHE A 934 19.54 19.14 -21.79
N ALA A 935 19.23 18.80 -20.54
CA ALA A 935 18.91 19.74 -19.48
C ALA A 935 19.94 19.65 -18.36
N ALA A 936 20.68 20.72 -18.15
CA ALA A 936 21.62 20.89 -17.06
C ALA A 936 21.03 21.79 -15.95
N MET A 937 21.01 21.35 -14.71
CA MET A 937 20.40 22.03 -13.55
C MET A 937 21.41 22.12 -12.42
N GLY A 938 21.76 23.35 -12.02
CA GLY A 938 22.70 23.60 -10.92
C GLY A 938 24.11 23.07 -11.18
N VAL A 939 24.52 22.92 -12.45
CA VAL A 939 25.84 22.38 -12.78
C VAL A 939 26.94 23.43 -12.67
N ASN A 940 28.17 22.98 -12.42
CA ASN A 940 29.32 23.87 -12.41
C ASN A 940 29.67 24.33 -13.83
N MET A 941 30.35 25.48 -13.93
CA MET A 941 30.81 26.04 -15.21
C MET A 941 31.72 25.06 -15.98
N GLU A 942 32.51 24.27 -15.27
CA GLU A 942 33.38 23.24 -15.87
C GLU A 942 32.56 22.14 -16.54
N THR A 943 31.56 21.60 -15.84
CA THR A 943 30.62 20.59 -16.37
C THR A 943 29.84 21.12 -17.57
N ALA A 944 29.35 22.36 -17.51
CA ALA A 944 28.65 23.00 -18.62
C ALA A 944 29.57 23.16 -19.85
N ARG A 945 30.83 23.56 -19.65
CA ARG A 945 31.83 23.64 -20.73
C ARG A 945 32.19 22.28 -21.27
N PHE A 946 32.29 21.26 -20.42
CA PHE A 946 32.56 19.89 -20.81
C PHE A 946 31.52 19.40 -21.82
N PHE A 947 30.23 19.46 -21.48
CA PHE A 947 29.15 19.04 -22.39
C PHE A 947 29.11 19.87 -23.66
N LYS A 948 29.24 21.20 -23.55
CA LYS A 948 29.22 22.07 -24.72
C LYS A 948 30.36 21.74 -25.70
N ARG A 949 31.59 21.64 -25.19
CA ARG A 949 32.75 21.29 -26.00
C ARG A 949 32.61 19.91 -26.60
N ASP A 950 32.14 18.93 -25.83
CA ASP A 950 31.95 17.57 -26.30
C ASP A 950 30.93 17.49 -27.45
N PHE A 951 29.80 18.19 -27.34
CA PHE A 951 28.80 18.21 -28.41
C PHE A 951 29.24 18.99 -29.65
N GLU A 952 30.07 20.03 -29.48
CA GLU A 952 30.68 20.79 -30.58
C GLU A 952 31.77 19.97 -31.31
N GLU A 953 32.66 19.31 -30.58
CA GLU A 953 33.79 18.54 -31.16
C GLU A 953 33.32 17.28 -31.90
N ASN A 954 32.25 16.63 -31.42
CA ASN A 954 31.74 15.38 -32.01
C ASN A 954 30.68 15.61 -33.10
N GLY A 955 30.40 16.87 -33.47
CA GLY A 955 29.44 17.21 -34.52
C GLY A 955 27.97 16.91 -34.20
N SER A 956 27.66 16.50 -32.97
CA SER A 956 26.30 16.17 -32.53
C SER A 956 25.46 17.41 -32.22
N MET A 957 26.08 18.59 -32.11
CA MET A 957 25.43 19.84 -31.73
C MET A 957 24.20 20.15 -32.61
N GLU A 958 24.24 19.89 -33.93
CA GLU A 958 23.10 20.15 -34.83
C GLU A 958 21.83 19.36 -34.46
N ARG A 959 21.96 18.24 -33.74
CA ARG A 959 20.85 17.38 -33.30
C ARG A 959 20.50 17.56 -31.83
N VAL A 960 21.18 18.47 -31.12
CA VAL A 960 21.06 18.65 -29.67
C VAL A 960 20.46 20.03 -29.34
N THR A 961 19.46 20.05 -28.48
CA THR A 961 18.96 21.27 -27.84
C THR A 961 19.43 21.31 -26.39
N LEU A 962 20.21 22.34 -26.02
CA LEU A 962 20.79 22.48 -24.68
C LEU A 962 20.01 23.50 -23.84
N PHE A 963 19.56 23.09 -22.66
CA PHE A 963 19.12 23.97 -21.58
C PHE A 963 20.15 23.93 -20.46
N LEU A 964 20.80 25.05 -20.17
CA LEU A 964 21.85 25.13 -19.16
C LEU A 964 21.44 26.09 -18.04
N ASN A 965 21.26 25.55 -16.84
CA ASN A 965 21.19 26.30 -15.61
C ASN A 965 22.44 26.01 -14.77
N LEU A 966 23.24 27.06 -14.55
CA LEU A 966 24.49 26.98 -13.81
C LEU A 966 24.25 27.07 -12.30
N ALA A 967 25.23 26.64 -11.51
CA ALA A 967 25.17 26.75 -10.05
C ALA A 967 25.03 28.21 -9.54
N ASN A 968 25.53 29.20 -10.30
CA ASN A 968 25.39 30.63 -10.00
C ASN A 968 24.05 31.25 -10.46
N ASP A 969 23.26 30.50 -11.23
CA ASP A 969 21.95 30.94 -11.67
C ASP A 969 20.91 30.68 -10.57
N PRO A 970 19.78 31.41 -10.55
CA PRO A 970 18.79 31.29 -9.48
C PRO A 970 18.23 29.87 -9.35
N THR A 971 17.97 29.45 -8.11
CA THR A 971 17.52 28.07 -7.83
C THR A 971 16.13 27.77 -8.38
N ILE A 972 15.27 28.78 -8.55
CA ILE A 972 13.93 28.59 -9.12
C ILE A 972 13.97 28.23 -10.61
N GLU A 973 14.97 28.72 -11.35
CA GLU A 973 15.13 28.33 -12.75
C GLU A 973 15.36 26.81 -12.89
N ARG A 974 15.96 26.16 -11.88
CA ARG A 974 16.14 24.70 -11.85
C ARG A 974 14.81 23.97 -11.85
N ILE A 975 13.76 24.53 -11.24
CA ILE A 975 12.43 23.91 -11.17
C ILE A 975 11.75 23.92 -12.54
N ILE A 976 11.94 24.99 -13.33
CA ILE A 976 11.32 25.11 -14.66
C ILE A 976 12.17 24.52 -15.78
N THR A 977 13.50 24.43 -15.62
CA THR A 977 14.43 23.87 -16.62
C THR A 977 14.01 22.49 -17.16
N PRO A 978 13.70 21.47 -16.33
CA PRO A 978 13.31 20.16 -16.85
C PRO A 978 11.94 20.21 -17.54
N ARG A 979 11.05 21.11 -17.10
CA ARG A 979 9.74 21.32 -17.74
C ARG A 979 9.88 21.92 -19.13
N LEU A 980 10.80 22.89 -19.31
CA LEU A 980 11.14 23.47 -20.62
C LEU A 980 11.73 22.42 -21.57
N ALA A 981 12.66 21.60 -21.06
CA ALA A 981 13.26 20.51 -21.81
C ALA A 981 12.21 19.47 -22.25
N LEU A 982 11.36 19.03 -21.33
CA LEU A 982 10.32 18.03 -21.63
C LEU A 982 9.24 18.56 -22.56
N THR A 983 8.85 19.85 -22.47
CA THR A 983 7.92 20.45 -23.44
C THR A 983 8.53 20.54 -24.83
N THR A 984 9.82 20.84 -24.93
CA THR A 984 10.56 20.80 -26.21
C THR A 984 10.61 19.37 -26.76
N ALA A 985 10.87 18.38 -25.89
CA ALA A 985 10.90 16.97 -26.26
C ALA A 985 9.53 16.45 -26.74
N GLU A 986 8.44 16.86 -26.08
CA GLU A 986 7.07 16.52 -26.50
C GLU A 986 6.69 17.13 -27.84
N TYR A 987 7.11 18.37 -28.08
CA TYR A 987 6.92 19.01 -29.39
C TYR A 987 7.67 18.24 -30.49
N TYR A 988 8.96 17.92 -30.28
CA TYR A 988 9.73 17.13 -31.25
C TYR A 988 9.17 15.72 -31.46
N ALA A 989 8.81 15.02 -30.38
CA ALA A 989 8.37 13.63 -30.48
C ALA A 989 6.96 13.50 -31.04
N TYR A 990 6.03 14.34 -30.59
CA TYR A 990 4.64 14.17 -30.93
C TYR A 990 4.21 15.06 -32.11
N GLN A 991 4.75 16.26 -32.29
CA GLN A 991 4.35 17.12 -33.42
C GLN A 991 5.24 16.93 -34.66
N LEU A 992 6.54 16.73 -34.46
CA LEU A 992 7.51 16.51 -35.56
C LEU A 992 7.85 15.03 -35.79
N GLU A 993 7.28 14.12 -34.99
CA GLU A 993 7.48 12.66 -35.05
C GLU A 993 8.94 12.18 -34.88
N LYS A 994 9.81 12.99 -34.29
CA LYS A 994 11.21 12.63 -34.03
C LYS A 994 11.36 11.66 -32.84
N HIS A 995 12.46 10.95 -32.78
CA HIS A 995 12.83 10.08 -31.67
C HIS A 995 13.72 10.86 -30.73
N VAL A 996 13.20 11.21 -29.56
CA VAL A 996 13.85 12.12 -28.64
C VAL A 996 14.47 11.37 -27.48
N LEU A 997 15.76 11.60 -27.25
CA LEU A 997 16.45 11.20 -26.03
C LEU A 997 16.61 12.43 -25.13
N VAL A 998 16.01 12.37 -23.95
CA VAL A 998 16.09 13.45 -22.96
C VAL A 998 17.08 13.05 -21.87
N ILE A 999 18.12 13.86 -21.67
CA ILE A 999 19.06 13.71 -20.56
C ILE A 999 18.89 14.89 -19.62
N MET A 1000 18.68 14.60 -18.34
CA MET A 1000 18.48 15.62 -17.30
C MET A 1000 19.51 15.42 -16.20
N THR A 1001 20.36 16.40 -15.94
CA THR A 1001 21.39 16.35 -14.89
C THR A 1001 21.47 17.71 -14.19
N ASP A 1002 21.48 17.87 -12.88
CA ASP A 1002 21.38 16.86 -11.83
C ASP A 1002 20.00 16.94 -11.16
N MET A 1003 19.30 15.81 -11.09
CA MET A 1003 18.00 15.74 -10.39
C MET A 1003 18.13 15.94 -8.88
N SER A 1004 19.32 15.75 -8.30
CA SER A 1004 19.58 16.12 -6.90
C SER A 1004 19.55 17.63 -6.70
N ALA A 1005 20.14 18.40 -7.62
CA ALA A 1005 20.09 19.86 -7.59
C ALA A 1005 18.67 20.40 -7.80
N TYR A 1006 17.85 19.70 -8.59
CA TYR A 1006 16.41 19.95 -8.72
C TYR A 1006 15.68 19.76 -7.40
N CYS A 1007 15.87 18.60 -6.75
CA CYS A 1007 15.22 18.29 -5.47
C CYS A 1007 15.66 19.23 -4.34
N ASP A 1008 16.93 19.65 -4.33
CA ASP A 1008 17.43 20.64 -3.39
C ASP A 1008 16.79 22.02 -3.58
N ALA A 1009 16.60 22.46 -4.83
CA ALA A 1009 15.87 23.68 -5.13
C ALA A 1009 14.40 23.56 -4.70
N LEU A 1010 13.76 22.42 -4.93
CA LEU A 1010 12.38 22.16 -4.50
C LEU A 1010 12.23 22.23 -2.97
N ARG A 1011 13.23 21.69 -2.25
CA ARG A 1011 13.33 21.78 -0.79
C ARG A 1011 13.52 23.21 -0.30
N GLU A 1012 14.39 23.99 -0.94
CA GLU A 1012 14.60 25.40 -0.59
C GLU A 1012 13.30 26.21 -0.72
N VAL A 1013 12.55 25.99 -1.81
CA VAL A 1013 11.25 26.64 -2.03
C VAL A 1013 10.23 26.23 -0.97
N SER A 1014 10.14 24.94 -0.65
CA SER A 1014 9.21 24.44 0.36
C SER A 1014 9.53 25.01 1.76
N ALA A 1015 10.81 25.05 2.13
CA ALA A 1015 11.26 25.62 3.39
C ALA A 1015 10.99 27.13 3.47
N ALA A 1016 11.20 27.88 2.37
CA ALA A 1016 10.89 29.31 2.30
C ALA A 1016 9.38 29.62 2.43
N ARG A 1017 8.53 28.62 2.20
CA ARG A 1017 7.07 28.69 2.35
C ARG A 1017 6.58 28.22 3.72
N GLU A 1018 7.49 27.80 4.61
CA GLU A 1018 7.17 27.22 5.91
C GLU A 1018 6.19 26.04 5.81
N GLU A 1019 6.31 25.25 4.73
CA GLU A 1019 5.51 24.03 4.56
C GLU A 1019 5.99 22.94 5.51
N VAL A 1020 5.10 21.99 5.82
CA VAL A 1020 5.45 20.81 6.63
C VAL A 1020 6.45 19.95 5.86
N PRO A 1021 7.69 19.77 6.36
CA PRO A 1021 8.70 18.98 5.66
C PRO A 1021 8.41 17.48 5.76
N GLY A 1022 8.75 16.75 4.71
CA GLY A 1022 8.79 15.29 4.68
C GLY A 1022 10.16 14.72 5.09
N ARG A 1023 10.50 13.52 4.59
CA ARG A 1023 11.74 12.80 4.93
C ARG A 1023 12.97 13.64 4.55
N ARG A 1024 13.92 13.81 5.49
CA ARG A 1024 15.15 14.63 5.34
C ARG A 1024 14.92 16.09 4.89
N GLY A 1025 13.75 16.65 5.18
CA GLY A 1025 13.45 18.06 4.90
C GLY A 1025 12.92 18.36 3.49
N TYR A 1026 12.83 17.36 2.61
CA TYR A 1026 12.21 17.52 1.29
C TYR A 1026 10.68 17.70 1.41
N PRO A 1027 10.01 18.37 0.45
CA PRO A 1027 8.57 18.55 0.50
C PRO A 1027 7.82 17.21 0.44
N GLY A 1028 6.66 17.13 1.11
CA GLY A 1028 5.80 15.94 1.08
C GLY A 1028 5.27 15.58 -0.32
N TYR A 1029 5.21 16.56 -1.24
CA TYR A 1029 4.77 16.37 -2.63
C TYR A 1029 5.90 16.03 -3.61
N MET A 1030 7.15 15.80 -3.14
CA MET A 1030 8.30 15.51 -4.01
C MET A 1030 8.05 14.30 -4.93
N TYR A 1031 7.37 13.26 -4.44
CA TYR A 1031 6.99 12.10 -5.25
C TYR A 1031 6.12 12.52 -6.45
N THR A 1032 5.04 13.27 -6.20
CA THR A 1032 4.13 13.73 -7.25
C THR A 1032 4.85 14.65 -8.23
N ASP A 1033 5.70 15.55 -7.74
CA ASP A 1033 6.41 16.51 -8.57
C ASP A 1033 7.42 15.83 -9.50
N LEU A 1034 8.21 14.86 -9.00
CA LEU A 1034 9.08 14.02 -9.84
C LEU A 1034 8.27 13.19 -10.86
N SER A 1035 7.11 12.65 -10.47
CA SER A 1035 6.21 11.92 -11.37
C SER A 1035 5.71 12.79 -12.52
N THR A 1036 5.47 14.08 -12.30
CA THR A 1036 5.07 14.99 -13.39
C THR A 1036 6.15 15.18 -14.45
N LEU A 1037 7.42 14.91 -14.13
CA LEU A 1037 8.53 14.97 -15.08
C LEU A 1037 8.75 13.60 -15.73
N TYR A 1038 8.91 12.56 -14.92
CA TYR A 1038 9.29 11.23 -15.40
C TYR A 1038 8.19 10.55 -16.23
N GLU A 1039 6.91 10.75 -15.90
CA GLU A 1039 5.80 10.13 -16.66
C GLU A 1039 5.53 10.77 -18.03
N ARG A 1040 6.29 11.80 -18.42
CA ARG A 1040 6.22 12.39 -19.77
C ARG A 1040 6.96 11.56 -20.82
N ALA A 1041 7.64 10.48 -20.43
CA ALA A 1041 8.26 9.52 -21.34
C ALA A 1041 7.23 8.55 -21.95
N GLY A 1042 7.53 8.02 -23.13
CA GLY A 1042 6.76 6.96 -23.77
C GLY A 1042 6.43 7.19 -25.25
N ARG A 1043 5.60 6.29 -25.77
CA ARG A 1043 5.07 6.28 -27.15
C ARG A 1043 3.56 6.43 -27.15
N VAL A 1044 3.03 7.08 -28.18
CA VAL A 1044 1.58 7.34 -28.33
C VAL A 1044 1.06 6.69 -29.60
N GLN A 1045 -0.12 6.08 -29.52
CA GLN A 1045 -0.77 5.42 -30.65
C GLN A 1045 -1.09 6.45 -31.74
N GLY A 1046 -0.72 6.13 -32.98
CA GLY A 1046 -0.95 7.01 -34.14
C GLY A 1046 0.09 8.11 -34.32
N ARG A 1047 1.18 8.13 -33.54
CA ARG A 1047 2.35 8.99 -33.75
C ARG A 1047 3.62 8.14 -33.77
N ASN A 1048 4.54 8.43 -34.69
CA ASN A 1048 5.76 7.62 -34.85
C ASN A 1048 6.86 7.98 -33.85
N GLY A 1049 6.90 9.23 -33.37
CA GLY A 1049 7.94 9.68 -32.44
C GLY A 1049 7.79 9.14 -31.02
N SER A 1050 8.85 9.29 -30.24
CA SER A 1050 8.96 8.72 -28.89
C SER A 1050 9.85 9.56 -27.98
N ILE A 1051 9.61 9.53 -26.67
CA ILE A 1051 10.45 10.22 -25.69
C ILE A 1051 11.06 9.17 -24.75
N THR A 1052 12.38 9.04 -24.78
CA THR A 1052 13.16 8.23 -23.83
C THR A 1052 13.83 9.16 -22.84
N GLN A 1053 13.76 8.87 -21.55
CA GLN A 1053 14.37 9.71 -20.51
C GLN A 1053 15.50 8.99 -19.79
N ILE A 1054 16.66 9.66 -19.70
CA ILE A 1054 17.81 9.27 -18.86
C ILE A 1054 18.10 10.39 -17.86
N PRO A 1055 17.35 10.44 -16.74
CA PRO A 1055 17.66 11.36 -15.66
C PRO A 1055 18.89 10.90 -14.88
N ILE A 1056 19.78 11.82 -14.56
CA ILE A 1056 21.00 11.57 -13.81
C ILE A 1056 20.85 12.24 -12.44
N LEU A 1057 21.13 11.48 -11.40
CA LEU A 1057 21.11 11.98 -10.03
C LEU A 1057 22.38 11.60 -9.29
N THR A 1058 22.90 12.54 -8.50
CA THR A 1058 24.00 12.26 -7.56
C THR A 1058 23.45 11.94 -6.17
N MET A 1059 23.62 10.71 -5.72
CA MET A 1059 23.19 10.24 -4.40
C MET A 1059 24.06 10.89 -3.31
N PRO A 1060 23.47 11.60 -2.34
CA PRO A 1060 24.22 12.11 -1.21
C PRO A 1060 24.82 10.96 -0.39
N ASN A 1061 26.12 11.01 -0.10
CA ASN A 1061 26.86 10.00 0.65
C ASN A 1061 26.82 8.59 0.05
N ASP A 1062 26.63 8.46 -1.27
CA ASP A 1062 26.49 7.18 -1.96
C ASP A 1062 25.30 6.33 -1.42
N ASP A 1063 24.32 6.98 -0.76
CA ASP A 1063 23.20 6.33 -0.07
C ASP A 1063 22.00 6.12 -1.01
N ILE A 1064 21.81 4.89 -1.48
CA ILE A 1064 20.66 4.53 -2.33
C ILE A 1064 19.31 4.64 -1.61
N THR A 1065 19.28 4.65 -0.27
CA THR A 1065 18.04 4.81 0.53
C THR A 1065 17.65 6.28 0.74
N HIS A 1066 18.47 7.21 0.25
CA HIS A 1066 18.17 8.64 0.28
C HIS A 1066 16.83 8.93 -0.45
N PRO A 1067 16.00 9.88 0.00
CA PRO A 1067 14.70 10.19 -0.63
C PRO A 1067 14.74 10.39 -2.16
N ILE A 1068 15.80 11.00 -2.69
CA ILE A 1068 15.95 11.27 -4.12
C ILE A 1068 16.05 9.96 -4.95
N PRO A 1069 17.05 9.08 -4.75
CA PRO A 1069 17.12 7.80 -5.46
C PRO A 1069 15.94 6.88 -5.15
N ASP A 1070 15.46 6.86 -3.90
CA ASP A 1070 14.35 6.01 -3.47
C ASP A 1070 13.04 6.35 -4.23
N LEU A 1071 12.63 7.62 -4.21
CA LEU A 1071 11.44 8.06 -4.97
C LEU A 1071 11.63 7.94 -6.47
N THR A 1072 12.84 8.21 -6.98
CA THR A 1072 13.12 8.03 -8.41
C THR A 1072 12.95 6.56 -8.81
N GLY A 1073 13.50 5.62 -8.04
CA GLY A 1073 13.40 4.18 -8.31
C GLY A 1073 11.97 3.61 -8.20
N TYR A 1074 11.09 4.27 -7.42
CA TYR A 1074 9.65 3.94 -7.42
C TYR A 1074 8.94 4.36 -8.70
N ILE A 1075 9.32 5.49 -9.30
CA ILE A 1075 8.66 6.08 -10.46
C ILE A 1075 9.22 5.51 -11.77
N THR A 1076 10.54 5.34 -11.87
CA THR A 1076 11.21 4.91 -13.09
C THR A 1076 11.24 3.39 -13.25
N GLU A 1077 11.53 2.92 -14.47
CA GLU A 1077 11.38 1.52 -14.85
C GLU A 1077 12.70 0.73 -14.70
N GLY A 1078 13.40 0.97 -13.60
CA GLY A 1078 14.76 0.49 -13.34
C GLY A 1078 15.72 1.61 -12.95
N GLN A 1079 17.01 1.30 -12.88
CA GLN A 1079 18.11 2.23 -12.60
C GLN A 1079 19.45 1.66 -13.06
N ILE A 1080 20.39 2.53 -13.43
CA ILE A 1080 21.79 2.19 -13.70
C ILE A 1080 22.64 2.76 -12.56
N PHE A 1081 23.40 1.91 -11.89
CA PHE A 1081 24.16 2.28 -10.70
C PHE A 1081 25.65 2.41 -11.00
N ILE A 1082 26.20 3.60 -10.78
CA ILE A 1082 27.63 3.89 -10.90
C ILE A 1082 28.28 3.72 -9.52
N ASP A 1083 29.27 2.85 -9.44
CA ASP A 1083 29.88 2.40 -8.18
C ASP A 1083 31.30 2.96 -7.99
N ARG A 1084 31.52 3.59 -6.84
CA ARG A 1084 32.82 4.13 -6.44
C ARG A 1084 33.90 3.06 -6.30
N GLN A 1085 33.54 1.82 -5.94
CA GLN A 1085 34.54 0.75 -5.80
C GLN A 1085 35.20 0.38 -7.13
N LEU A 1086 34.44 0.41 -8.23
CA LEU A 1086 34.95 0.14 -9.57
C LEU A 1086 35.78 1.32 -10.09
N ASP A 1087 35.33 2.55 -9.82
CA ASP A 1087 36.04 3.78 -10.20
C ASP A 1087 37.41 3.89 -9.52
N ASN A 1088 37.49 3.60 -8.21
CA ASN A 1088 38.74 3.56 -7.45
C ASN A 1088 39.75 2.52 -7.98
N ARG A 1089 39.29 1.53 -8.76
CA ARG A 1089 40.13 0.52 -9.41
C ARG A 1089 40.52 0.90 -10.84
N GLY A 1090 40.10 2.08 -11.32
CA GLY A 1090 40.38 2.58 -12.67
C GLY A 1090 39.57 1.89 -13.77
N ILE A 1091 38.40 1.31 -13.44
CA ILE A 1091 37.51 0.68 -14.42
C ILE A 1091 36.51 1.72 -14.94
N TYR A 1092 36.44 1.88 -16.27
CA TYR A 1092 35.49 2.80 -16.91
C TYR A 1092 34.64 2.07 -17.96
N PRO A 1093 33.31 2.30 -18.03
CA PRO A 1093 32.50 3.02 -17.06
C PRO A 1093 32.30 2.19 -15.77
N PRO A 1094 32.35 2.80 -14.57
CA PRO A 1094 32.23 2.06 -13.31
C PRO A 1094 30.78 1.68 -12.98
N ILE A 1095 30.12 0.90 -13.86
CA ILE A 1095 28.74 0.45 -13.70
C ILE A 1095 28.70 -0.85 -12.91
N ASN A 1096 28.02 -0.84 -11.76
CA ASN A 1096 27.77 -2.05 -11.00
C ASN A 1096 26.46 -2.69 -11.45
N VAL A 1097 26.58 -3.85 -12.09
CA VAL A 1097 25.46 -4.56 -12.70
C VAL A 1097 24.53 -5.22 -11.68
N LEU A 1098 24.94 -5.40 -10.42
CA LEU A 1098 24.11 -6.08 -9.39
C LEU A 1098 22.91 -5.23 -8.94
N PRO A 1099 23.08 -3.98 -8.47
CA PRO A 1099 21.96 -3.10 -8.11
C PRO A 1099 21.32 -2.41 -9.32
N SER A 1100 21.91 -2.53 -10.51
CA SER A 1100 21.33 -2.01 -11.75
C SER A 1100 20.22 -2.94 -12.26
N LEU A 1101 19.18 -2.35 -12.85
CA LEU A 1101 18.03 -3.08 -13.38
C LEU A 1101 17.39 -2.30 -14.53
N SER A 1102 16.91 -3.00 -15.56
CA SER A 1102 15.97 -2.47 -16.56
C SER A 1102 14.73 -3.36 -16.64
N ARG A 1103 13.55 -2.85 -16.27
CA ARG A 1103 12.29 -3.62 -16.26
C ARG A 1103 11.79 -3.96 -17.66
N LEU A 1104 12.02 -3.09 -18.64
CA LEU A 1104 11.57 -3.28 -20.03
C LEU A 1104 12.57 -4.07 -20.90
N MET A 1105 13.72 -4.47 -20.35
CA MET A 1105 14.73 -5.24 -21.08
C MET A 1105 14.13 -6.47 -21.78
N LYS A 1106 13.24 -7.22 -21.10
CA LYS A 1106 12.64 -8.45 -21.65
C LYS A 1106 11.91 -8.25 -22.97
N SER A 1107 11.36 -7.05 -23.17
CA SER A 1107 10.56 -6.69 -24.35
C SER A 1107 11.42 -6.15 -25.50
N ALA A 1108 12.58 -5.59 -25.15
CA ALA A 1108 13.54 -5.02 -26.09
C ALA A 1108 14.51 -6.06 -26.69
N ILE A 1109 14.65 -7.22 -26.06
CA ILE A 1109 15.59 -8.28 -26.46
C ILE A 1109 14.89 -9.49 -27.09
N GLY A 1110 15.66 -10.35 -27.74
CA GLY A 1110 15.17 -11.61 -28.32
C GLY A 1110 15.15 -11.64 -29.85
N GLU A 1111 14.58 -12.70 -30.40
CA GLU A 1111 14.53 -12.95 -31.84
C GLU A 1111 13.68 -11.87 -32.55
N GLY A 1112 14.23 -11.30 -33.63
CA GLY A 1112 13.61 -10.18 -34.36
C GLY A 1112 13.97 -8.78 -33.85
N ARG A 1113 14.48 -8.64 -32.62
CA ARG A 1113 14.97 -7.36 -32.06
C ARG A 1113 16.49 -7.31 -32.03
N THR A 1114 17.11 -8.07 -31.13
CA THR A 1114 18.57 -8.19 -31.01
C THR A 1114 19.03 -9.55 -31.55
N ARG A 1115 19.39 -10.48 -30.67
CA ARG A 1115 19.82 -11.85 -30.95
C ARG A 1115 19.12 -12.80 -29.97
N LYS A 1116 18.87 -14.04 -30.38
CA LYS A 1116 18.05 -15.02 -29.63
C LYS A 1116 18.61 -15.42 -28.25
N ASP A 1117 19.92 -15.27 -28.04
CA ASP A 1117 20.67 -15.67 -26.85
C ASP A 1117 20.83 -14.56 -25.81
N HIS A 1118 20.44 -13.33 -26.12
CA HIS A 1118 20.70 -12.15 -25.29
C HIS A 1118 20.17 -12.33 -23.85
N GLY A 1119 18.92 -12.75 -23.68
CA GLY A 1119 18.32 -12.91 -22.35
C GLY A 1119 19.01 -13.98 -21.51
N ASP A 1120 19.33 -15.13 -22.12
CA ASP A 1120 19.98 -16.25 -21.43
C ASP A 1120 21.41 -15.90 -21.00
N VAL A 1121 22.17 -15.25 -21.89
CA VAL A 1121 23.56 -14.82 -21.63
C VAL A 1121 23.61 -13.77 -20.52
N SER A 1122 22.73 -12.77 -20.55
CA SER A 1122 22.66 -11.74 -19.50
C SER A 1122 22.35 -12.35 -18.13
N ASN A 1123 21.34 -13.24 -18.07
CA ASN A 1123 20.97 -13.93 -16.83
C ASN A 1123 22.12 -14.80 -16.27
N GLN A 1124 22.88 -15.45 -17.16
CA GLN A 1124 24.02 -16.28 -16.77
C GLN A 1124 25.21 -15.44 -16.30
N LEU A 1125 25.52 -14.34 -16.99
CA LEU A 1125 26.56 -13.38 -16.60
C LEU A 1125 26.25 -12.80 -15.22
N TYR A 1126 25.01 -12.37 -14.99
CA TYR A 1126 24.58 -11.82 -13.71
C TYR A 1126 24.78 -12.84 -12.58
N ALA A 1127 24.34 -14.09 -12.79
CA ALA A 1127 24.48 -15.15 -11.80
C ALA A 1127 25.95 -15.45 -11.47
N LYS A 1128 26.82 -15.53 -12.48
CA LYS A 1128 28.26 -15.78 -12.26
C LYS A 1128 28.97 -14.58 -11.64
N TYR A 1129 28.54 -13.35 -11.94
CA TYR A 1129 29.07 -12.16 -11.31
C TYR A 1129 28.71 -12.08 -9.82
N ALA A 1130 27.46 -12.41 -9.46
CA ALA A 1130 27.02 -12.50 -8.06
C ALA A 1130 27.83 -13.54 -7.27
N ILE A 1131 27.96 -14.77 -7.80
CA ILE A 1131 28.76 -15.84 -7.19
C ILE A 1131 30.24 -15.41 -7.06
N GLY A 1132 30.80 -14.74 -8.08
CA GLY A 1132 32.16 -14.22 -8.04
C GLY A 1132 32.38 -13.19 -6.93
N ARG A 1133 31.40 -12.30 -6.68
CA ARG A 1133 31.45 -11.31 -5.58
C ARG A 1133 31.35 -11.98 -4.20
N ASP A 1134 30.52 -12.99 -4.06
CA ASP A 1134 30.45 -13.79 -2.82
C ASP A 1134 31.76 -14.55 -2.58
N ALA A 1135 32.33 -15.16 -3.62
CA ALA A 1135 33.63 -15.82 -3.57
C ALA A 1135 34.77 -14.85 -3.22
N ALA A 1136 34.74 -13.61 -3.72
CA ALA A 1136 35.72 -12.57 -3.37
C ALA A 1136 35.61 -12.17 -1.89
N SER A 1137 34.40 -12.11 -1.36
CA SER A 1137 34.16 -11.86 0.07
C SER A 1137 34.64 -13.03 0.93
N MET A 1138 34.39 -14.27 0.51
CA MET A 1138 34.92 -15.46 1.16
C MET A 1138 36.45 -15.51 1.12
N LYS A 1139 37.08 -15.21 -0.03
CA LYS A 1139 38.54 -15.11 -0.18
C LYS A 1139 39.15 -14.17 0.86
N ALA A 1140 38.51 -13.04 1.12
CA ALA A 1140 38.99 -12.06 2.10
C ALA A 1140 38.89 -12.55 3.56
N VAL A 1141 37.98 -13.47 3.87
CA VAL A 1141 37.75 -13.98 5.24
C VAL A 1141 38.55 -15.26 5.53
N VAL A 1142 38.49 -16.26 4.63
CA VAL A 1142 39.08 -17.60 4.87
C VAL A 1142 40.41 -17.82 4.14
N GLY A 1143 40.82 -16.91 3.26
CA GLY A 1143 42.02 -17.05 2.43
C GLY A 1143 41.79 -17.84 1.14
N GLU A 1144 42.77 -17.78 0.24
CA GLU A 1144 42.66 -18.33 -1.12
C GLU A 1144 42.71 -19.85 -1.20
N ASP A 1145 43.42 -20.50 -0.28
CA ASP A 1145 43.59 -21.96 -0.26
C ASP A 1145 42.33 -22.72 0.17
N ALA A 1146 41.43 -22.04 0.87
CA ALA A 1146 40.16 -22.61 1.37
C ALA A 1146 39.03 -22.59 0.34
N LEU A 1147 39.24 -21.98 -0.84
CA LEU A 1147 38.23 -21.84 -1.88
C LEU A 1147 38.11 -23.11 -2.74
N SER A 1148 36.88 -23.42 -3.15
CA SER A 1148 36.63 -24.50 -4.09
C SER A 1148 37.19 -24.19 -5.49
N SER A 1149 37.34 -25.20 -6.34
CA SER A 1149 37.76 -24.99 -7.72
C SER A 1149 36.77 -24.12 -8.51
N GLU A 1150 35.47 -24.21 -8.24
CA GLU A 1150 34.45 -23.35 -8.84
C GLU A 1150 34.56 -21.90 -8.36
N ASP A 1151 34.85 -21.67 -7.08
CA ASP A 1151 35.06 -20.33 -6.54
C ASP A 1151 36.28 -19.66 -7.17
N LYS A 1152 37.37 -20.41 -7.39
CA LYS A 1152 38.58 -19.91 -8.06
C LYS A 1152 38.30 -19.50 -9.52
N LEU A 1153 37.51 -20.30 -10.25
CA LEU A 1153 37.03 -19.93 -11.59
C LEU A 1153 36.13 -18.69 -11.55
N SER A 1154 35.30 -18.56 -10.51
CA SER A 1154 34.41 -17.43 -10.33
C SER A 1154 35.14 -16.13 -10.03
N LEU A 1155 36.27 -16.20 -9.32
CA LEU A 1155 37.18 -15.07 -9.12
C LEU A 1155 37.90 -14.67 -10.41
N GLU A 1156 38.37 -15.64 -11.21
CA GLU A 1156 38.98 -15.35 -12.51
C GLU A 1156 37.97 -14.68 -13.46
N PHE A 1157 36.74 -15.21 -13.48
CA PHE A 1157 35.65 -14.60 -14.23
C PHE A 1157 35.34 -13.19 -13.75
N LEU A 1158 35.29 -12.95 -12.43
CA LEU A 1158 35.02 -11.63 -11.85
C LEU A 1158 36.03 -10.58 -12.36
N GLU A 1159 37.32 -10.89 -12.29
CA GLU A 1159 38.37 -9.97 -12.74
C GLU A 1159 38.30 -9.70 -14.24
N LYS A 1160 38.12 -10.75 -15.05
CA LYS A 1160 38.01 -10.60 -16.51
C LYS A 1160 36.73 -9.84 -16.89
N PHE A 1161 35.60 -10.14 -16.27
CA PHE A 1161 34.34 -9.45 -16.52
C PHE A 1161 34.46 -7.94 -16.27
N GLU A 1162 35.08 -7.54 -15.16
CA GLU A 1162 35.28 -6.13 -14.84
C GLU A 1162 36.29 -5.46 -15.79
N ARG A 1163 37.42 -6.11 -16.11
CA ARG A 1163 38.48 -5.52 -16.94
C ARG A 1163 38.23 -5.56 -18.44
N THR A 1164 37.43 -6.50 -18.95
CA THR A 1164 37.23 -6.65 -20.41
C THR A 1164 35.81 -6.35 -20.85
N PHE A 1165 34.81 -6.73 -20.05
CA PHE A 1165 33.40 -6.56 -20.44
C PHE A 1165 32.82 -5.24 -19.97
N ILE A 1166 32.98 -4.91 -18.68
CA ILE A 1166 32.58 -3.58 -18.18
C ILE A 1166 33.54 -2.53 -18.71
N SER A 1167 34.85 -2.76 -18.60
CA SER A 1167 35.84 -1.78 -19.05
C SER A 1167 35.77 -1.56 -20.57
N GLN A 1168 35.67 -0.29 -20.95
CA GLN A 1168 35.56 0.19 -22.32
C GLN A 1168 36.18 1.59 -22.41
N SER A 1169 36.65 2.02 -23.59
CA SER A 1169 37.10 3.40 -23.75
C SER A 1169 35.91 4.38 -23.82
N PRO A 1170 36.01 5.62 -23.29
CA PRO A 1170 34.94 6.64 -23.40
C PRO A 1170 34.49 6.97 -24.84
N TYR A 1171 35.30 6.65 -25.84
CA TYR A 1171 35.02 6.91 -27.26
C TYR A 1171 34.80 5.63 -28.07
N GLU A 1172 34.95 4.46 -27.45
CA GLU A 1172 34.65 3.18 -28.10
C GLU A 1172 33.13 2.98 -28.08
N ALA A 1173 32.54 2.63 -29.22
CA ALA A 1173 31.13 2.27 -29.33
C ALA A 1173 31.06 0.79 -29.73
N ARG A 1174 30.55 -0.06 -28.84
CA ARG A 1174 30.39 -1.49 -29.12
C ARG A 1174 29.00 -1.77 -29.64
N THR A 1175 28.92 -2.56 -30.70
CA THR A 1175 27.63 -3.06 -31.17
C THR A 1175 27.10 -4.13 -30.20
N ILE A 1176 25.78 -4.38 -30.25
CA ILE A 1176 25.19 -5.44 -29.42
C ILE A 1176 25.75 -6.84 -29.77
N GLU A 1177 26.07 -7.08 -31.05
CA GLU A 1177 26.63 -8.37 -31.48
C GLU A 1177 28.04 -8.59 -30.91
N GLU A 1178 28.89 -7.57 -30.95
CA GLU A 1178 30.23 -7.60 -30.34
C GLU A 1178 30.15 -7.79 -28.83
N SER A 1179 29.23 -7.08 -28.16
CA SER A 1179 29.03 -7.20 -26.70
C SER A 1179 28.59 -8.60 -26.30
N LEU A 1180 27.67 -9.22 -27.05
CA LEU A 1180 27.24 -10.60 -26.79
C LEU A 1180 28.33 -11.63 -27.12
N ASP A 1181 29.16 -11.39 -28.14
CA ASP A 1181 30.30 -12.27 -28.44
C ASP A 1181 31.40 -12.19 -27.35
N LEU A 1182 31.65 -11.00 -26.81
CA LEU A 1182 32.51 -10.81 -25.64
C LEU A 1182 31.94 -11.52 -24.41
N ALA A 1183 30.63 -11.43 -24.17
CA ALA A 1183 29.95 -12.17 -23.10
C ALA A 1183 30.16 -13.69 -23.22
N TRP A 1184 30.01 -14.25 -24.43
CA TRP A 1184 30.29 -15.67 -24.66
C TRP A 1184 31.75 -16.05 -24.45
N ASN A 1185 32.70 -15.19 -24.82
CA ASN A 1185 34.13 -15.44 -24.55
C ASN A 1185 34.40 -15.56 -23.04
N LEU A 1186 33.72 -14.77 -22.21
CA LEU A 1186 33.83 -14.84 -20.75
C LEU A 1186 33.14 -16.08 -20.17
N LEU A 1187 31.96 -16.45 -20.68
CA LEU A 1187 31.25 -17.64 -20.21
C LEU A 1187 32.01 -18.95 -20.49
N ARG A 1188 32.87 -18.97 -21.53
CA ARG A 1188 33.74 -20.13 -21.86
C ARG A 1188 34.86 -20.40 -20.85
N ILE A 1189 35.07 -19.51 -19.88
CA ILE A 1189 35.96 -19.80 -18.73
C ILE A 1189 35.39 -20.96 -17.91
N TYR A 1190 34.06 -21.07 -17.84
CA TYR A 1190 33.39 -22.16 -17.16
C TYR A 1190 33.21 -23.36 -18.09
N PRO A 1191 33.38 -24.59 -17.58
CA PRO A 1191 32.90 -25.80 -18.23
C PRO A 1191 31.40 -25.73 -18.55
N LYS A 1192 30.97 -26.45 -19.60
CA LYS A 1192 29.58 -26.46 -20.07
C LYS A 1192 28.58 -26.82 -18.96
N GLU A 1193 28.99 -27.69 -18.04
CA GLU A 1193 28.15 -28.21 -16.97
C GLU A 1193 27.80 -27.15 -15.92
N LEU A 1194 28.62 -26.10 -15.78
CA LEU A 1194 28.43 -25.03 -14.78
C LEU A 1194 27.58 -23.85 -15.29
N LEU A 1195 27.15 -23.88 -16.56
CA LEU A 1195 26.29 -22.86 -17.19
C LEU A 1195 24.82 -23.28 -17.12
N ASN A 1196 24.23 -23.20 -15.93
CA ASN A 1196 22.92 -23.75 -15.60
C ASN A 1196 21.70 -22.89 -16.02
N ARG A 1197 21.90 -21.62 -16.39
CA ARG A 1197 20.81 -20.69 -16.79
C ARG A 1197 20.67 -20.52 -18.30
N ILE A 1198 21.43 -21.28 -19.09
CA ILE A 1198 21.36 -21.23 -20.55
C ILE A 1198 20.72 -22.52 -21.09
N PRO A 1199 19.66 -22.44 -21.91
CA PRO A 1199 19.08 -23.60 -22.56
C PRO A 1199 20.10 -24.36 -23.41
N LYS A 1200 20.05 -25.70 -23.38
CA LYS A 1200 20.99 -26.57 -24.10
C LYS A 1200 21.10 -26.25 -25.61
N ARG A 1201 19.99 -25.90 -26.26
CA ARG A 1201 19.95 -25.51 -27.67
C ARG A 1201 20.84 -24.29 -27.96
N THR A 1202 20.75 -23.26 -27.12
CA THR A 1202 21.55 -22.04 -27.24
C THR A 1202 23.01 -22.33 -26.88
N LEU A 1203 23.24 -23.12 -25.84
CA LEU A 1203 24.57 -23.49 -25.38
C LEU A 1203 25.38 -24.25 -26.45
N ASP A 1204 24.78 -25.25 -27.10
CA ASP A 1204 25.47 -26.06 -28.12
C ASP A 1204 25.85 -25.24 -29.36
N GLU A 1205 25.08 -24.22 -29.72
CA GLU A 1205 25.31 -23.37 -30.89
C GLU A 1205 26.42 -22.32 -30.70
N PHE A 1206 26.49 -21.71 -29.52
CA PHE A 1206 27.39 -20.56 -29.27
C PHE A 1206 28.65 -20.92 -28.47
N TYR A 1207 28.64 -22.02 -27.70
CA TYR A 1207 29.81 -22.44 -26.92
C TYR A 1207 30.96 -22.94 -27.81
N ALA A 1208 30.67 -23.63 -28.93
CA ALA A 1208 31.67 -24.24 -29.81
C ALA A 1208 32.37 -23.26 -30.78
N ARG A 1209 31.99 -21.97 -30.82
CA ARG A 1209 32.62 -21.00 -31.72
C ARG A 1209 34.02 -20.64 -31.20
N HIS A 1210 35.07 -20.89 -31.98
CA HIS A 1210 36.42 -20.40 -31.66
C HIS A 1210 36.50 -18.87 -31.73
N ALA A 1211 37.26 -18.27 -30.82
CA ALA A 1211 37.45 -16.82 -30.74
C ALA A 1211 37.94 -16.26 -32.08
N ARG A 1212 37.15 -15.35 -32.68
CA ARG A 1212 37.61 -14.54 -33.80
C ARG A 1212 38.63 -13.55 -33.22
N LYS A 1213 39.92 -13.68 -33.57
CA LYS A 1213 40.96 -12.70 -33.19
C LYS A 1213 40.52 -11.31 -33.66
N ILE A 1214 40.26 -10.42 -32.71
CA ILE A 1214 40.11 -8.98 -32.97
C ILE A 1214 41.50 -8.48 -33.40
N PRO A 1215 41.66 -7.83 -34.57
CA PRO A 1215 42.96 -7.33 -34.98
C PRO A 1215 43.33 -6.13 -34.09
N ASN A 1216 44.30 -6.34 -33.20
CA ASN A 1216 44.86 -5.27 -32.40
C ASN A 1216 45.65 -4.33 -33.33
N LYS A 1217 45.09 -3.16 -33.64
CA LYS A 1217 45.87 -2.02 -34.12
C LYS A 1217 46.56 -1.44 -32.89
N ASP A 1218 47.86 -1.29 -32.98
CA ASP A 1218 48.76 -0.72 -31.97
C ASP A 1218 49.27 -1.68 -30.90
N THR A 1219 50.31 -2.45 -31.27
CA THR A 1219 51.60 -2.47 -30.56
C THR A 1219 52.62 -3.21 -31.42
N ASN A 1220 53.55 -2.46 -32.01
CA ASN A 1220 54.86 -2.99 -32.40
C ASN A 1220 55.62 -3.24 -31.10
N ASP A 1221 55.68 -4.49 -30.64
CA ASP A 1221 56.82 -4.94 -29.86
C ASP A 1221 57.05 -6.44 -30.09
N ASN A 1222 58.02 -6.71 -30.95
CA ASN A 1222 58.59 -8.04 -31.16
C ASN A 1222 59.70 -8.22 -30.13
N SER A 1223 59.53 -9.12 -29.16
CA SER A 1223 60.54 -10.13 -28.77
C SER A 1223 60.21 -10.74 -27.40
N HIS A 1224 60.46 -12.06 -27.28
CA HIS A 1224 60.36 -12.89 -26.07
C HIS A 1224 58.91 -13.26 -25.70
N GLU A 1225 58.43 -14.51 -25.72
CA GLU A 1225 59.04 -15.81 -25.52
C GLU A 1225 58.28 -16.88 -26.31
N ASN A 1226 58.99 -17.59 -27.18
CA ASN A 1226 58.70 -19.00 -27.44
C ASN A 1226 59.32 -19.77 -26.27
N LEU A 1227 58.55 -20.59 -25.55
CA LEU A 1227 59.03 -21.85 -24.96
C LEU A 1227 57.83 -22.71 -24.50
N ILE A 1228 57.46 -23.62 -25.41
CA ILE A 1228 57.19 -25.05 -25.17
C ILE A 1228 55.86 -25.46 -24.50
N ASP A 1229 55.00 -26.02 -25.35
CA ASP A 1229 54.06 -27.14 -25.15
C ASP A 1229 54.35 -28.09 -23.97
N ALA A 1230 53.33 -28.29 -23.12
CA ALA A 1230 52.92 -29.58 -22.57
C ALA A 1230 51.45 -29.53 -22.14
#